data_AF-D2VFD2-F1
#
_entry.id   AF-D2VFD2-F1
#
_cell.length_a   1.000
_cell.length_b   1.000
_cell.length_c   1.000
_cell.angle_alpha   90.00
_cell.angle_beta   90.00
_cell.angle_gamma   90.00
#
_symmetry.space_group_name_H-M   'P 1'
#
loop_
_entity.id
_entity.type
_entity.pdbx_description
1 polymer ?
#
loop_
_entity_poly.entity_id
_entity_poly.type
_entity_poly.pdbx_seq_one_letter_code
_entity_poly.pdbx_strand_id
1 'polypeptide(L)'
;MKLNNSNNSNSTTLCAFAFIACLICILLSVNSATCMSLTDLDTVRRTLLVNVTDIPSSAAGYFFAHGSNAVPLIVAGTTPVAMAATYNSNPSSGKICAFGHNGYATTSSTTSSLGSLLVNCAKWASGNKQQTKYLLHGVNGASFYNQIPGFVQNKTTSAFDTTILPLETVDLVIMNLNSVGQVTPQMQQMMDAFLARGGGIIVVSTAWAHSLQGNQFPGNVLFAKLGVSFYTYYFASGAFVSSLNIPISDMNPYFKLVQIENQFAVNASLIQSSDVQAVGNMLSNVYATLQQPISPNSIETIGKAKSVYESVCTGVEIKFPVSSNMPKLCIFMIDVLNEAKVLPIDNNPEVLAGEQFPGLPNNGLTYRNAPTETLKMNVSTNRKRWQCTGFYALPGATLEVILSNPKGVSNVRIGGHTDGIAHLDSWSRWPSISKTFSISATTNSTGTITCLNGGTIYIEVSSIPLSVDVTVIGQVVKTPFFKDGIHTDQEWNSTIRNYPGPWVEIESEHFAFNVQATPTARQLSEVSTVAKYWGNVVAMYYELSQRQTRDYKERMQADIQISAGYMHSGLSFYDFSRSERWNYSSRRWGHYHELGHNFQEGAWTYDQSGEVTCNIFSLYLEEHYPDSANTYGKGFNPPRGLETTYKGNTQPFKGDWTSAGLLFYLDLIQAFGWVAIRKTFVDYQKNGPQPQNDDQKRDQWMTRFSKVVGRNLGPFCDAWSFPVSDAAKASISNLTAWMPNDMIVGCGVAPYEDSPCASLDLLDTMFGKDTTYQVKITTWTPVRHFYGEKFVFTFSGSSIPLLNNGTLKITMVEGTALNSTAIVSNSPKQGTVSITIPVVEFMKSGQTIKFTFQAKNNPQIGSFITKIKVLDQKGTLVNTPERPLEFVNAITLESSNPMPSTSNGRNAQVSGALMWNYDIALFVFCILLFTQLL
;
A
#
# COMPACT_ATOMS: atom_id res chain seq x y z
N MET A 1 -25.80 68.81 24.56
CA MET A 1 -25.90 69.45 25.90
C MET A 1 -24.60 69.19 26.66
N LYS A 2 -24.03 70.28 27.23
CA LYS A 2 -22.96 70.38 28.24
C LYS A 2 -21.58 69.76 27.97
N LEU A 3 -20.63 70.69 27.82
CA LEU A 3 -19.18 70.58 28.00
C LEU A 3 -18.79 69.98 29.35
N ASN A 4 -17.65 69.26 29.38
CA ASN A 4 -16.69 69.41 30.46
C ASN A 4 -15.25 69.23 29.94
N ASN A 5 -14.43 70.26 30.20
CA ASN A 5 -12.98 70.29 30.01
C ASN A 5 -12.30 69.44 31.09
N SER A 6 -11.33 68.60 30.69
CA SER A 6 -10.14 68.37 31.51
C SER A 6 -8.97 67.95 30.64
N ASN A 7 -7.88 68.71 30.79
CA ASN A 7 -6.54 68.51 30.24
C ASN A 7 -6.12 67.04 30.11
N ASN A 8 -5.63 66.67 28.93
CA ASN A 8 -4.63 65.62 28.82
C ASN A 8 -3.72 65.89 27.60
N SER A 9 -2.74 66.75 27.80
CA SER A 9 -1.60 67.00 26.89
C SER A 9 -0.66 65.80 26.74
N ASN A 10 -1.09 64.60 27.14
CA ASN A 10 -0.33 63.36 27.06
C ASN A 10 -0.86 62.39 25.98
N SER A 11 -2.04 62.63 25.39
CA SER A 11 -2.59 61.73 24.36
C SER A 11 -2.07 62.02 22.95
N THR A 12 -1.75 63.27 22.63
CA THR A 12 -1.16 63.64 21.33
C THR A 12 0.29 63.19 21.20
N THR A 13 1.05 63.19 22.29
CA THR A 13 2.43 62.69 22.32
C THR A 13 2.47 61.16 22.27
N LEU A 14 1.56 60.45 22.97
CA LEU A 14 1.45 58.99 22.87
C LEU A 14 0.96 58.54 21.49
N CYS A 15 0.01 59.24 20.88
CA CYS A 15 -0.42 58.95 19.50
C CYS A 15 0.69 59.25 18.49
N ALA A 16 1.47 60.31 18.67
CA ALA A 16 2.61 60.59 17.80
C ALA A 16 3.73 59.56 17.95
N PHE A 17 4.03 59.10 19.17
CA PHE A 17 4.98 58.00 19.39
C PHE A 17 4.46 56.66 18.89
N ALA A 18 3.16 56.37 18.99
CA ALA A 18 2.55 55.16 18.43
C ALA A 18 2.52 55.20 16.90
N PHE A 19 2.28 56.37 16.29
CA PHE A 19 2.28 56.54 14.83
C PHE A 19 3.71 56.52 14.26
N ILE A 20 4.69 57.11 14.96
CA ILE A 20 6.12 57.04 14.61
C ILE A 20 6.67 55.63 14.87
N ALA A 21 6.25 54.94 15.93
CA ALA A 21 6.60 53.53 16.17
C ALA A 21 5.96 52.60 15.13
N CYS A 22 4.71 52.86 14.71
CA CYS A 22 4.11 52.15 13.58
C CYS A 22 4.81 52.49 12.26
N LEU A 23 5.19 53.75 12.00
CA LEU A 23 5.96 54.11 10.80
C LEU A 23 7.36 53.51 10.82
N ILE A 24 8.03 53.45 11.97
CA ILE A 24 9.34 52.83 12.15
C ILE A 24 9.22 51.30 12.08
N CYS A 25 8.15 50.69 12.59
CA CYS A 25 7.88 49.26 12.39
C CYS A 25 7.52 48.94 10.93
N ILE A 26 6.81 49.82 10.22
CA ILE A 26 6.52 49.69 8.79
C ILE A 26 7.77 49.96 7.94
N LEU A 27 8.66 50.86 8.35
CA LEU A 27 9.94 51.13 7.69
C LEU A 27 11.01 50.08 8.03
N LEU A 28 10.94 49.40 9.19
CA LEU A 28 11.81 48.28 9.57
C LEU A 28 11.27 46.92 9.10
N SER A 29 10.01 46.83 8.65
CA SER A 29 9.43 45.60 8.08
C SER A 29 9.47 45.53 6.55
N VAL A 30 10.16 46.48 5.89
CA VAL A 30 10.41 46.43 4.44
C VAL A 30 11.90 46.58 4.18
N ASN A 31 12.72 45.68 4.75
CA ASN A 31 13.93 45.29 4.03
C ASN A 31 13.47 44.36 2.91
N SER A 32 12.95 44.94 1.82
CA SER A 32 12.88 44.24 0.55
C SER A 32 14.31 43.84 0.21
N ALA A 33 14.69 42.59 0.50
CA ALA A 33 15.93 42.02 0.02
C ALA A 33 15.91 42.23 -1.49
N THR A 34 16.79 43.08 -1.98
CA THR A 34 16.87 43.39 -3.39
C THR A 34 17.23 42.10 -4.14
N CYS A 35 16.50 41.82 -5.21
CA CYS A 35 16.63 40.61 -6.04
C CYS A 35 17.79 40.79 -7.03
N MET A 36 18.65 39.78 -7.21
CA MET A 36 19.62 39.77 -8.31
C MET A 36 18.93 39.47 -9.64
N SER A 37 19.40 40.09 -10.73
CA SER A 37 18.99 39.71 -12.08
C SER A 37 19.64 38.39 -12.50
N LEU A 38 19.10 37.74 -13.54
CA LEU A 38 19.74 36.56 -14.14
C LEU A 38 21.18 36.86 -14.60
N THR A 39 21.42 38.07 -15.10
CA THR A 39 22.75 38.53 -15.55
C THR A 39 23.72 38.65 -14.37
N ASP A 40 23.26 39.17 -13.23
CA ASP A 40 24.08 39.30 -12.03
C ASP A 40 24.45 37.92 -11.48
N LEU A 41 23.49 36.99 -11.41
CA LEU A 41 23.76 35.60 -10.99
C LEU A 41 24.70 34.87 -11.94
N ASP A 42 24.54 35.05 -13.25
CA ASP A 42 25.44 34.43 -14.22
C ASP A 42 26.86 34.99 -14.08
N THR A 43 26.99 36.29 -13.73
CA THR A 43 28.29 36.90 -13.42
C THR A 43 28.92 36.27 -12.18
N VAL A 44 28.14 36.07 -11.11
CA VAL A 44 28.60 35.34 -9.90
C VAL A 44 29.03 33.92 -10.27
N ARG A 45 28.19 33.19 -11.01
CA ARG A 45 28.44 31.82 -11.49
C ARG A 45 29.75 31.72 -12.27
N ARG A 46 29.94 32.59 -13.27
CA ARG A 46 31.16 32.64 -14.09
C ARG A 46 32.39 32.99 -13.27
N THR A 47 32.28 33.92 -12.32
CA THR A 47 33.37 34.29 -11.42
C THR A 47 33.82 33.11 -10.57
N LEU A 48 32.88 32.34 -10.03
CA LEU A 48 33.17 31.19 -9.19
C LEU A 48 33.70 29.99 -9.99
N LEU A 49 33.33 29.87 -11.27
CA LEU A 49 33.70 28.76 -12.14
C LEU A 49 34.94 29.04 -13.03
N VAL A 50 35.68 30.13 -12.77
CA VAL A 50 36.97 30.38 -13.45
C VAL A 50 37.93 29.23 -13.15
N ASN A 51 38.41 28.56 -14.21
CA ASN A 51 39.25 27.35 -14.17
C ASN A 51 38.57 26.13 -13.52
N VAL A 52 37.24 26.06 -13.55
CA VAL A 52 36.46 24.95 -13.00
C VAL A 52 35.59 24.31 -14.08
N THR A 53 35.93 23.09 -14.46
CA THR A 53 35.18 22.26 -15.42
C THR A 53 34.30 21.23 -14.71
N ASP A 54 34.80 20.68 -13.61
CA ASP A 54 34.20 19.58 -12.86
C ASP A 54 34.76 19.53 -11.42
N ILE A 55 34.18 18.65 -10.61
CA ILE A 55 34.73 18.26 -9.31
C ILE A 55 34.77 16.72 -9.23
N PRO A 56 35.56 16.13 -8.31
CA PRO A 56 35.68 14.68 -8.20
C PRO A 56 34.33 13.96 -8.07
N SER A 57 34.12 12.93 -8.88
CA SER A 57 32.94 12.06 -8.94
C SER A 57 32.78 11.11 -7.72
N SER A 58 32.92 11.64 -6.51
CA SER A 58 32.58 10.92 -5.27
C SER A 58 31.07 10.93 -5.04
N ALA A 59 30.59 10.34 -3.94
CA ALA A 59 29.19 10.54 -3.57
C ALA A 59 28.90 12.02 -3.31
N ALA A 60 27.74 12.54 -3.73
CA ALA A 60 27.35 13.92 -3.43
C ALA A 60 25.84 14.08 -3.26
N GLY A 61 25.44 14.80 -2.22
CA GLY A 61 24.06 15.13 -1.87
C GLY A 61 23.50 16.24 -2.75
N TYR A 62 22.17 16.26 -2.85
CA TYR A 62 21.46 17.21 -3.69
C TYR A 62 21.23 18.53 -2.95
N PHE A 63 21.24 19.62 -3.72
CA PHE A 63 20.74 20.90 -3.29
C PHE A 63 19.54 21.35 -4.10
N PHE A 64 18.71 22.17 -3.48
CA PHE A 64 17.79 23.06 -4.17
C PHE A 64 18.31 24.49 -4.04
N ALA A 65 18.72 25.06 -5.17
CA ALA A 65 18.99 26.48 -5.30
C ALA A 65 17.66 27.18 -5.58
N HIS A 66 16.97 27.62 -4.54
CA HIS A 66 15.70 28.35 -4.64
C HIS A 66 15.92 29.83 -4.34
N GLY A 67 15.03 30.75 -4.70
CA GLY A 67 15.21 32.19 -4.46
C GLY A 67 16.11 32.90 -5.48
N SER A 68 16.04 34.23 -5.50
CA SER A 68 16.67 35.05 -6.54
C SER A 68 18.17 35.22 -6.38
N ASN A 69 18.71 34.86 -5.22
CA ASN A 69 20.09 35.12 -4.87
C ASN A 69 20.96 33.85 -4.85
N ALA A 70 20.38 32.70 -5.22
CA ALA A 70 21.02 31.40 -5.23
C ALA A 70 21.34 30.93 -6.66
N VAL A 71 22.57 30.47 -6.88
CA VAL A 71 23.05 30.00 -8.18
C VAL A 71 23.73 28.64 -8.08
N PRO A 72 23.28 27.63 -8.85
CA PRO A 72 24.01 26.39 -9.04
C PRO A 72 25.39 26.64 -9.64
N LEU A 73 26.40 25.91 -9.15
CA LEU A 73 27.77 25.96 -9.65
C LEU A 73 28.12 24.65 -10.36
N ILE A 74 27.96 23.53 -9.67
CA ILE A 74 28.25 22.19 -10.16
C ILE A 74 26.99 21.34 -10.08
N VAL A 75 26.75 20.52 -11.10
CA VAL A 75 25.54 19.72 -11.25
C VAL A 75 25.83 18.27 -11.63
N ALA A 76 24.92 17.37 -11.27
CA ALA A 76 24.73 16.07 -11.91
C ALA A 76 23.43 16.13 -12.72
N GLY A 77 23.54 16.10 -14.05
CA GLY A 77 22.43 16.46 -14.94
C GLY A 77 22.03 17.92 -14.71
N THR A 78 20.81 18.15 -14.23
CA THR A 78 20.30 19.48 -13.84
C THR A 78 20.26 19.69 -12.32
N THR A 79 20.64 18.69 -11.53
CA THR A 79 20.54 18.74 -10.06
C THR A 79 21.82 19.31 -9.46
N PRO A 80 21.77 20.41 -8.69
CA PRO A 80 22.97 20.99 -8.08
C PRO A 80 23.60 20.09 -7.01
N VAL A 81 24.92 19.96 -7.05
CA VAL A 81 25.77 19.30 -6.03
C VAL A 81 26.79 20.27 -5.41
N ALA A 82 26.93 21.46 -5.99
CA ALA A 82 27.51 22.63 -5.35
C ALA A 82 26.80 23.90 -5.85
N MET A 83 26.63 24.88 -4.96
CA MET A 83 25.94 26.13 -5.27
C MET A 83 26.48 27.29 -4.44
N ALA A 84 26.16 28.52 -4.85
CA ALA A 84 26.43 29.72 -4.08
C ALA A 84 25.17 30.54 -3.87
N ALA A 85 25.12 31.33 -2.81
CA ALA A 85 24.07 32.33 -2.61
C ALA A 85 24.59 33.56 -1.87
N THR A 86 23.88 34.68 -2.02
CA THR A 86 24.10 35.90 -1.23
C THR A 86 22.93 36.16 -0.28
N TYR A 87 23.21 36.84 0.84
CA TYR A 87 22.22 37.17 1.85
C TYR A 87 21.15 38.15 1.32
N ASN A 88 21.55 39.05 0.44
CA ASN A 88 20.68 39.89 -0.40
C ASN A 88 21.48 40.34 -1.65
N SER A 89 20.90 41.13 -2.56
CA SER A 89 21.66 41.55 -3.76
C SER A 89 22.74 42.61 -3.51
N ASN A 90 22.92 43.12 -2.29
CA ASN A 90 24.07 43.98 -1.99
C ASN A 90 25.36 43.14 -2.13
N PRO A 91 26.33 43.56 -2.98
CA PRO A 91 27.60 42.85 -3.14
C PRO A 91 28.41 42.69 -1.85
N SER A 92 28.15 43.54 -0.84
CA SER A 92 28.81 43.48 0.48
C SER A 92 28.06 42.61 1.50
N SER A 93 26.91 42.04 1.13
CA SER A 93 26.15 41.15 2.00
C SER A 93 26.87 39.82 2.22
N GLY A 94 26.41 39.08 3.24
CA GLY A 94 26.94 37.76 3.56
C GLY A 94 26.76 36.79 2.39
N LYS A 95 27.63 35.80 2.32
CA LYS A 95 27.74 34.90 1.16
C LYS A 95 27.95 33.48 1.61
N ILE A 96 27.43 32.54 0.84
CA ILE A 96 27.59 31.12 1.09
C ILE A 96 28.01 30.40 -0.20
N CYS A 97 28.98 29.49 -0.10
CA CYS A 97 29.17 28.40 -1.04
C CYS A 97 28.87 27.09 -0.32
N ALA A 98 28.03 26.22 -0.91
CA ALA A 98 27.62 24.95 -0.33
C ALA A 98 28.03 23.78 -1.22
N PHE A 99 28.51 22.70 -0.59
CA PHE A 99 29.02 21.51 -1.27
C PHE A 99 28.41 20.23 -0.67
N GLY A 100 28.02 19.32 -1.56
CA GLY A 100 27.19 18.15 -1.23
C GLY A 100 27.94 16.99 -0.63
N HIS A 101 29.21 17.16 -0.24
CA HIS A 101 29.96 16.12 0.44
C HIS A 101 30.99 16.75 1.38
N ASN A 102 31.13 16.21 2.58
CA ASN A 102 32.09 16.69 3.59
C ASN A 102 33.55 16.65 3.10
N GLY A 103 33.88 15.68 2.24
CA GLY A 103 35.17 15.55 1.57
C GLY A 103 35.55 16.69 0.63
N TYR A 104 34.62 17.56 0.22
CA TYR A 104 34.93 18.70 -0.66
C TYR A 104 35.46 19.92 0.07
N ALA A 105 35.57 19.90 1.41
CA ALA A 105 36.05 21.06 2.16
C ALA A 105 37.50 21.43 1.86
N THR A 106 38.26 20.48 1.29
CA THR A 106 39.70 20.56 1.17
C THR A 106 40.21 19.73 0.00
N THR A 107 41.32 20.17 -0.59
CA THR A 107 42.16 19.40 -1.50
C THR A 107 43.62 19.76 -1.22
N SER A 108 44.59 18.99 -1.71
CA SER A 108 46.01 19.36 -1.59
C SER A 108 46.44 20.39 -2.63
N SER A 109 45.70 20.54 -3.74
CA SER A 109 46.05 21.40 -4.86
C SER A 109 45.08 22.58 -5.00
N THR A 110 45.59 23.80 -4.92
CA THR A 110 44.86 25.05 -5.18
C THR A 110 44.57 25.30 -6.66
N THR A 111 45.18 24.54 -7.57
CA THR A 111 45.04 24.69 -9.03
C THR A 111 44.20 23.60 -9.69
N SER A 112 43.91 22.50 -8.99
CA SER A 112 42.90 21.53 -9.42
C SER A 112 41.53 22.20 -9.60
N SER A 113 40.60 21.62 -10.36
CA SER A 113 39.27 22.24 -10.57
C SER A 113 38.51 22.44 -9.25
N LEU A 114 38.50 21.45 -8.35
CA LEU A 114 37.96 21.62 -6.99
C LEU A 114 38.74 22.67 -6.19
N GLY A 115 40.07 22.69 -6.29
CA GLY A 115 40.90 23.69 -5.62
C GLY A 115 40.61 25.11 -6.07
N SER A 116 40.51 25.32 -7.39
CA SER A 116 40.17 26.60 -8.00
C SER A 116 38.78 27.04 -7.54
N LEU A 117 37.80 26.13 -7.51
CA LEU A 117 36.46 26.42 -7.00
C LEU A 117 36.48 26.86 -5.52
N LEU A 118 37.20 26.14 -4.66
CA LEU A 118 37.32 26.50 -3.23
C LEU A 118 38.05 27.84 -3.04
N VAL A 119 39.10 28.11 -3.82
CA VAL A 119 39.81 29.41 -3.79
C VAL A 119 38.89 30.54 -4.24
N ASN A 120 38.15 30.35 -5.33
CA ASN A 120 37.20 31.32 -5.85
C ASN A 120 36.09 31.59 -4.83
N CYS A 121 35.51 30.54 -4.25
CA CYS A 121 34.52 30.65 -3.18
C CYS A 121 35.06 31.35 -1.94
N ALA A 122 36.28 31.02 -1.49
CA ALA A 122 36.87 31.62 -0.31
C ALA A 122 37.09 33.13 -0.48
N LYS A 123 37.65 33.55 -1.63
CA LYS A 123 37.86 34.97 -1.96
C LYS A 123 36.54 35.71 -2.15
N TRP A 124 35.60 35.12 -2.90
CA TRP A 124 34.30 35.73 -3.14
C TRP A 124 33.50 35.88 -1.84
N ALA A 125 33.42 34.81 -1.03
CA ALA A 125 32.68 34.80 0.22
C ALA A 125 33.26 35.78 1.25
N SER A 126 34.58 35.98 1.28
CA SER A 126 35.23 36.98 2.13
C SER A 126 35.20 38.40 1.55
N GLY A 127 34.46 38.66 0.47
CA GLY A 127 34.36 39.97 -0.16
C GLY A 127 35.67 40.47 -0.78
N ASN A 128 36.53 39.57 -1.22
CA ASN A 128 37.86 39.85 -1.79
C ASN A 128 38.76 40.71 -0.88
N LYS A 129 38.59 40.61 0.45
CA LYS A 129 39.48 41.27 1.42
C LYS A 129 40.93 40.85 1.19
N GLN A 130 41.85 41.82 1.29
CA GLN A 130 43.29 41.55 1.20
C GLN A 130 43.80 40.71 2.39
N GLN A 131 43.15 40.83 3.55
CA GLN A 131 43.42 40.05 4.75
C GLN A 131 42.10 39.45 5.22
N THR A 132 42.03 38.12 5.24
CA THR A 132 40.83 37.36 5.60
C THR A 132 41.13 36.51 6.82
N LYS A 133 40.43 36.77 7.93
CA LYS A 133 40.43 35.88 9.09
C LYS A 133 39.41 34.78 8.86
N TYR A 134 39.81 33.52 8.86
CA TYR A 134 38.88 32.40 8.65
C TYR A 134 38.82 31.43 9.84
N LEU A 135 37.65 30.84 10.05
CA LEU A 135 37.38 29.83 11.09
C LEU A 135 37.14 28.47 10.45
N LEU A 136 37.61 27.40 11.10
CA LEU A 136 37.30 26.01 10.72
C LEU A 136 36.36 25.39 11.77
N HIS A 137 35.17 24.94 11.37
CA HIS A 137 34.22 24.25 12.22
C HIS A 137 33.99 22.82 11.74
N GLY A 138 34.51 21.84 12.48
CA GLY A 138 34.32 20.42 12.14
C GLY A 138 34.97 19.96 10.82
N VAL A 139 35.96 20.72 10.33
CA VAL A 139 36.73 20.45 9.10
C VAL A 139 38.23 20.54 9.34
N ASN A 140 39.02 19.84 8.54
CA ASN A 140 40.49 19.89 8.59
C ASN A 140 41.08 20.55 7.32
N GLY A 141 40.86 21.85 7.14
CA GLY A 141 41.24 22.59 5.93
C GLY A 141 42.41 23.55 6.03
N ALA A 142 43.07 23.64 7.19
CA ALA A 142 44.11 24.64 7.44
C ALA A 142 45.24 24.58 6.41
N SER A 143 45.68 23.36 6.05
CA SER A 143 46.75 23.14 5.07
C SER A 143 46.42 23.66 3.67
N PHE A 144 45.14 23.72 3.31
CA PHE A 144 44.68 24.25 2.03
C PHE A 144 44.46 25.77 2.10
N TYR A 145 43.64 26.25 3.04
CA TYR A 145 43.26 27.67 3.09
C TYR A 145 44.42 28.59 3.46
N ASN A 146 45.43 28.11 4.19
CA ASN A 146 46.66 28.89 4.45
C ASN A 146 47.53 29.11 3.20
N GLN A 147 47.31 28.36 2.12
CA GLN A 147 47.99 28.59 0.84
C GLN A 147 47.40 29.78 0.08
N ILE A 148 46.21 30.26 0.47
CA ILE A 148 45.57 31.41 -0.17
C ILE A 148 46.22 32.70 0.37
N PRO A 149 46.82 33.56 -0.47
CA PRO A 149 47.45 34.78 0.00
C PRO A 149 46.49 35.66 0.81
N GLY A 150 46.93 36.08 2.00
CA GLY A 150 46.16 36.95 2.90
C GLY A 150 45.19 36.21 3.84
N PHE A 151 45.10 34.89 3.77
CA PHE A 151 44.21 34.11 4.64
C PHE A 151 44.94 33.70 5.93
N VAL A 152 44.35 34.02 7.07
CA VAL A 152 44.89 33.70 8.40
C VAL A 152 43.84 32.97 9.23
N GLN A 153 44.19 31.80 9.75
CA GLN A 153 43.27 31.00 10.55
C GLN A 153 43.06 31.61 11.95
N ASN A 154 41.80 31.65 12.40
CA ASN A 154 41.44 31.88 13.80
C ASN A 154 41.71 30.60 14.62
N LYS A 155 42.22 30.76 15.86
CA LYS A 155 42.55 29.62 16.73
C LYS A 155 41.32 28.84 17.21
N THR A 156 40.16 29.48 17.23
CA THR A 156 38.91 28.85 17.64
C THR A 156 38.45 27.84 16.60
N THR A 157 37.81 26.75 17.03
CA THR A 157 37.27 25.70 16.14
C THR A 157 35.74 25.53 16.25
N SER A 158 35.09 26.29 17.14
CA SER A 158 33.64 26.32 17.29
C SER A 158 33.07 27.61 16.72
N ALA A 159 32.12 27.54 15.78
CA ALA A 159 31.43 28.73 15.28
C ALA A 159 30.37 29.25 16.27
N PHE A 160 29.80 28.35 17.08
CA PHE A 160 28.64 28.62 17.92
C PHE A 160 28.98 28.73 19.41
N ASP A 161 30.22 29.11 19.73
CA ASP A 161 30.61 29.38 21.12
C ASP A 161 30.04 30.73 21.58
N THR A 162 29.18 30.69 22.60
CA THR A 162 28.46 31.86 23.12
C THR A 162 29.30 32.72 24.07
N THR A 163 30.47 32.24 24.50
CA THR A 163 31.35 32.96 25.43
C THR A 163 32.32 33.90 24.72
N ILE A 164 32.79 33.49 23.54
CA ILE A 164 33.82 34.21 22.78
C ILE A 164 33.32 34.73 21.43
N LEU A 165 32.08 34.38 21.04
CA LEU A 165 31.38 34.85 19.84
C LEU A 165 32.27 34.89 18.58
N PRO A 166 32.84 33.75 18.14
CA PRO A 166 33.89 33.74 17.12
C PRO A 166 33.43 34.34 15.80
N LEU A 167 32.15 34.17 15.48
CA LEU A 167 31.46 34.74 14.33
C LEU A 167 31.43 36.27 14.31
N GLU A 168 31.80 36.98 15.37
CA GLU A 168 31.96 38.45 15.34
C GLU A 168 33.36 38.88 14.90
N THR A 169 34.34 37.97 14.98
CA THR A 169 35.78 38.28 14.85
C THR A 169 36.41 37.81 13.55
N VAL A 170 35.71 36.96 12.79
CA VAL A 170 36.18 36.35 11.54
C VAL A 170 35.45 36.91 10.32
N ASP A 171 36.02 36.72 9.14
CA ASP A 171 35.45 37.13 7.86
C ASP A 171 34.83 35.94 7.11
N LEU A 172 35.36 34.73 7.32
CA LEU A 172 34.95 33.51 6.63
C LEU A 172 34.84 32.35 7.64
N VAL A 173 33.81 31.51 7.51
CA VAL A 173 33.73 30.22 8.20
C VAL A 173 33.66 29.09 7.20
N ILE A 174 34.52 28.08 7.37
CA ILE A 174 34.44 26.81 6.66
C ILE A 174 33.88 25.77 7.63
N MET A 175 32.72 25.22 7.31
CA MET A 175 31.89 24.45 8.25
C MET A 175 31.47 23.10 7.65
N ASN A 176 31.61 22.04 8.45
CA ASN A 176 30.98 20.75 8.19
C ASN A 176 29.66 20.65 8.97
N LEU A 177 28.53 20.64 8.26
CA LEU A 177 27.22 20.58 8.92
C LEU A 177 26.96 19.26 9.63
N ASN A 178 27.66 18.17 9.29
CA ASN A 178 27.56 16.91 10.05
C ASN A 178 28.14 17.00 11.46
N SER A 179 28.87 18.07 11.78
CA SER A 179 29.35 18.36 13.15
C SER A 179 28.38 19.25 13.95
N VAL A 180 27.29 19.70 13.33
CA VAL A 180 26.30 20.58 13.94
C VAL A 180 25.09 19.74 14.37
N GLY A 181 24.77 19.76 15.66
CA GLY A 181 23.57 19.12 16.19
C GLY A 181 22.30 19.93 15.91
N GLN A 182 21.27 19.75 16.74
CA GLN A 182 20.05 20.56 16.67
C GLN A 182 20.39 22.06 16.75
N VAL A 183 19.97 22.84 15.75
CA VAL A 183 20.19 24.29 15.73
C VAL A 183 19.26 24.95 16.74
N THR A 184 19.84 25.74 17.65
CA THR A 184 19.08 26.54 18.63
C THR A 184 18.75 27.92 18.07
N PRO A 185 17.74 28.62 18.62
CA PRO A 185 17.45 30.01 18.23
C PRO A 185 18.67 30.95 18.38
N GLN A 186 19.51 30.72 19.37
CA GLN A 186 20.74 31.49 19.58
C GLN A 186 21.78 31.24 18.47
N MET A 187 21.96 29.98 18.05
CA MET A 187 22.83 29.64 16.92
C MET A 187 22.35 30.30 15.62
N GLN A 188 21.03 30.29 15.39
CA GLN A 188 20.41 30.95 14.24
C GLN A 188 20.64 32.46 14.30
N GLN A 189 20.44 33.10 15.45
CA GLN A 189 20.71 34.53 15.63
C GLN A 189 22.18 34.90 15.37
N MET A 190 23.13 34.09 15.87
CA MET A 190 24.56 34.31 15.63
C MET A 190 24.90 34.21 14.14
N MET A 191 24.36 33.20 13.45
CA MET A 191 24.56 33.02 12.02
C MET A 191 23.94 34.17 11.21
N ASP A 192 22.76 34.62 11.61
CA ASP A 192 22.02 35.70 10.96
C ASP A 192 22.77 37.03 11.10
N ALA A 193 23.29 37.33 12.30
CA ALA A 193 24.13 38.51 12.52
C ALA A 193 25.42 38.45 11.70
N PHE A 194 26.04 37.27 11.60
CA PHE A 194 27.24 37.06 10.79
C PHE A 194 27.00 37.32 9.29
N LEU A 195 25.92 36.78 8.73
CA LEU A 195 25.56 37.01 7.33
C LEU A 195 25.13 38.46 7.08
N ALA A 196 24.36 39.05 7.98
CA ALA A 196 23.89 40.44 7.86
C ALA A 196 25.05 41.45 7.80
N ARG A 197 26.15 41.19 8.53
CA ARG A 197 27.35 42.05 8.51
C ARG A 197 28.35 41.75 7.39
N GLY A 198 28.00 40.89 6.43
CA GLY A 198 28.86 40.56 5.29
C GLY A 198 29.77 39.34 5.47
N GLY A 199 29.50 38.49 6.47
CA GLY A 199 30.27 37.27 6.72
C GLY A 199 30.15 36.24 5.60
N GLY A 200 31.27 35.58 5.28
CA GLY A 200 31.35 34.52 4.28
C GLY A 200 31.26 33.13 4.90
N ILE A 201 30.65 32.19 4.18
CA ILE A 201 30.52 30.80 4.59
C ILE A 201 30.91 29.88 3.43
N ILE A 202 31.71 28.86 3.73
CA ILE A 202 31.82 27.65 2.91
C ILE A 202 31.27 26.51 3.75
N VAL A 203 30.20 25.86 3.29
CA VAL A 203 29.63 24.69 3.98
C VAL A 203 29.82 23.43 3.17
N VAL A 204 30.11 22.34 3.88
CA VAL A 204 30.12 20.99 3.34
C VAL A 204 29.19 20.11 4.18
N SER A 205 28.57 19.13 3.55
CA SER A 205 27.69 18.20 4.26
C SER A 205 27.50 16.88 3.51
N THR A 206 27.36 15.79 4.25
CA THR A 206 26.71 14.56 3.79
C THR A 206 25.30 14.47 4.40
N ALA A 207 24.37 15.27 3.88
CA ALA A 207 23.03 15.45 4.46
C ALA A 207 22.22 14.13 4.55
N TRP A 208 22.40 13.22 3.60
CA TRP A 208 21.75 11.89 3.60
C TRP A 208 22.20 10.99 4.75
N ALA A 209 23.39 11.25 5.31
CA ALA A 209 23.97 10.48 6.40
C ALA A 209 23.80 11.16 7.77
N HIS A 210 23.03 12.24 7.84
CA HIS A 210 22.78 12.98 9.07
C HIS A 210 21.55 12.42 9.83
N SER A 211 21.59 12.49 11.17
CA SER A 211 20.48 12.01 12.02
C SER A 211 19.25 12.91 11.95
N LEU A 212 19.44 14.21 11.76
CA LEU A 212 18.37 15.18 11.46
C LEU A 212 18.24 15.36 9.95
N GLN A 213 17.01 15.36 9.44
CA GLN A 213 16.70 15.39 8.01
C GLN A 213 15.62 16.44 7.67
N GLY A 214 15.41 16.69 6.38
CA GLY A 214 14.36 17.61 5.90
C GLY A 214 14.47 18.99 6.54
N ASN A 215 13.35 19.53 7.01
CA ASN A 215 13.29 20.84 7.65
C ASN A 215 13.97 20.96 9.04
N GLN A 216 14.44 19.85 9.60
CA GLN A 216 15.21 19.83 10.86
C GLN A 216 16.72 19.77 10.62
N PHE A 217 17.16 19.48 9.39
CA PHE A 217 18.58 19.44 9.06
C PHE A 217 19.24 20.81 9.30
N PRO A 218 20.40 20.91 9.99
CA PRO A 218 21.00 22.19 10.37
C PRO A 218 21.19 23.17 9.22
N GLY A 219 21.61 22.69 8.05
CA GLY A 219 21.76 23.55 6.87
C GLY A 219 20.45 24.17 6.40
N ASN A 220 19.33 23.45 6.53
CA ASN A 220 18.01 23.95 6.14
C ASN A 220 17.47 24.96 7.15
N VAL A 221 17.73 24.77 8.45
CA VAL A 221 17.40 25.76 9.48
C VAL A 221 18.16 27.08 9.27
N LEU A 222 19.45 26.99 8.92
CA LEU A 222 20.32 28.16 8.82
C LEU A 222 20.22 28.87 7.46
N PHE A 223 20.05 28.14 6.36
CA PHE A 223 20.32 28.66 5.02
C PHE A 223 19.15 28.60 4.02
N ALA A 224 18.02 27.97 4.36
CA ALA A 224 16.88 27.91 3.45
C ALA A 224 16.36 29.31 3.07
N LYS A 225 16.40 30.29 3.98
CA LYS A 225 16.04 31.69 3.70
C LYS A 225 16.95 32.39 2.68
N LEU A 226 18.16 31.87 2.48
CA LEU A 226 19.11 32.36 1.47
C LEU A 226 18.85 31.72 0.10
N GLY A 227 17.88 30.79 0.04
CA GLY A 227 17.67 30.00 -1.16
C GLY A 227 18.50 28.72 -1.24
N VAL A 228 19.10 28.28 -0.13
CA VAL A 228 19.98 27.10 -0.10
C VAL A 228 19.33 26.02 0.75
N SER A 229 18.84 24.96 0.10
CA SER A 229 18.29 23.80 0.79
C SER A 229 19.04 22.53 0.45
N PHE A 230 19.27 21.70 1.46
CA PHE A 230 19.91 20.39 1.41
C PHE A 230 18.84 19.30 1.41
N TYR A 231 19.01 18.30 0.56
CA TYR A 231 18.10 17.16 0.50
C TYR A 231 18.75 15.87 1.00
N THR A 232 17.91 14.87 1.29
CA THR A 232 18.33 13.58 1.87
C THR A 232 18.79 12.57 0.82
N TYR A 233 18.60 12.85 -0.47
CA TYR A 233 19.09 11.98 -1.54
C TYR A 233 20.48 12.42 -2.03
N TYR A 234 21.20 11.46 -2.62
CA TYR A 234 22.57 11.65 -3.09
C TYR A 234 22.87 10.80 -4.34
N PHE A 235 23.83 11.26 -5.13
CA PHE A 235 24.39 10.51 -6.25
C PHE A 235 25.50 9.64 -5.70
N ALA A 236 25.41 8.32 -5.87
CA ALA A 236 26.47 7.40 -5.43
C ALA A 236 27.72 7.49 -6.31
N SER A 237 27.54 7.85 -7.58
CA SER A 237 28.60 8.09 -8.58
C SER A 237 28.02 8.88 -9.75
N GLY A 238 28.84 9.59 -10.51
CA GLY A 238 28.41 10.27 -11.73
C GLY A 238 29.33 11.44 -12.10
N ALA A 239 29.15 11.98 -13.31
CA ALA A 239 29.87 13.18 -13.72
C ALA A 239 29.29 14.42 -13.02
N PHE A 240 30.14 15.15 -12.29
CA PHE A 240 29.77 16.40 -11.64
C PHE A 240 30.47 17.54 -12.36
N VAL A 241 29.70 18.26 -13.16
CA VAL A 241 30.25 19.21 -14.14
C VAL A 241 29.78 20.62 -13.86
N SER A 242 30.55 21.58 -14.37
CA SER A 242 30.21 22.99 -14.39
C SER A 242 28.83 23.23 -15.01
N SER A 243 28.01 24.03 -14.34
CA SER A 243 26.64 24.37 -14.77
C SER A 243 26.57 25.45 -15.85
N LEU A 244 27.71 25.94 -16.36
CA LEU A 244 27.77 27.06 -17.32
C LEU A 244 26.96 26.84 -18.60
N ASN A 245 26.77 25.59 -19.01
CA ASN A 245 26.04 25.23 -20.23
C ASN A 245 24.54 24.99 -20.00
N ILE A 246 24.05 25.15 -18.77
CA ILE A 246 22.64 24.95 -18.42
C ILE A 246 22.03 26.30 -18.02
N PRO A 247 20.87 26.69 -18.57
CA PRO A 247 20.16 27.89 -18.13
C PRO A 247 19.82 27.84 -16.64
N ILE A 248 20.01 28.96 -15.92
CA ILE A 248 19.70 29.05 -14.48
C ILE A 248 18.22 28.75 -14.21
N SER A 249 17.32 29.13 -15.12
CA SER A 249 15.88 28.83 -15.04
C SER A 249 15.56 27.34 -14.98
N ASP A 250 16.43 26.47 -15.51
CA ASP A 250 16.21 25.03 -15.53
C ASP A 250 16.71 24.34 -14.26
N MET A 251 17.35 25.09 -13.35
CA MET A 251 17.96 24.59 -12.12
C MET A 251 17.54 25.38 -10.87
N ASN A 252 16.85 26.52 -11.03
CA ASN A 252 16.36 27.36 -9.94
C ASN A 252 14.85 27.69 -10.13
N PRO A 253 13.96 27.22 -9.25
CA PRO A 253 12.51 27.41 -9.38
C PRO A 253 12.06 28.87 -9.39
N TYR A 254 12.77 29.79 -8.72
CA TYR A 254 12.41 31.20 -8.72
C TYR A 254 12.45 31.77 -10.14
N PHE A 255 13.54 31.50 -10.88
CA PHE A 255 13.66 31.96 -12.26
C PHE A 255 12.80 31.15 -13.23
N LYS A 256 12.50 29.89 -12.92
CA LYS A 256 11.51 29.13 -13.69
C LYS A 256 10.13 29.77 -13.62
N LEU A 257 9.72 30.20 -12.42
CA LEU A 257 8.46 30.92 -12.20
C LEU A 257 8.45 32.27 -12.94
N VAL A 258 9.56 33.02 -12.91
CA VAL A 258 9.70 34.26 -13.72
C VAL A 258 9.55 33.96 -15.22
N GLN A 259 10.18 32.90 -15.72
CA GLN A 259 10.06 32.50 -17.13
C GLN A 259 8.61 32.18 -17.50
N ILE A 260 7.90 31.42 -16.67
CA ILE A 260 6.50 31.05 -16.88
C ILE A 260 5.59 32.27 -16.88
N GLU A 261 5.76 33.18 -15.93
CA GLU A 261 5.00 34.42 -15.87
C GLU A 261 5.20 35.27 -17.14
N ASN A 262 6.44 35.39 -17.61
CA ASN A 262 6.76 36.11 -18.84
C ASN A 262 6.18 35.40 -20.08
N GLN A 263 6.26 34.06 -20.15
CA GLN A 263 5.66 33.28 -21.24
C GLN A 263 4.14 33.47 -21.28
N PHE A 264 3.48 33.42 -20.12
CA PHE A 264 2.04 33.61 -20.00
C PHE A 264 1.61 35.01 -20.44
N ALA A 265 2.35 36.05 -20.03
CA ALA A 265 2.08 37.44 -20.42
C ALA A 265 2.15 37.66 -21.95
N VAL A 266 2.93 36.84 -22.66
CA VAL A 266 2.98 36.84 -24.14
C VAL A 266 1.85 35.99 -24.72
N ASN A 267 1.78 34.71 -24.32
CA ASN A 267 0.79 33.76 -24.78
C ASN A 267 0.77 32.51 -23.87
N ALA A 268 -0.38 32.22 -23.26
CA ALA A 268 -0.57 31.05 -22.41
C ALA A 268 -0.24 29.70 -23.10
N SER A 269 -0.35 29.59 -24.43
CA SER A 269 -0.01 28.36 -25.16
C SER A 269 1.48 28.03 -25.18
N LEU A 270 2.34 28.94 -24.71
CA LEU A 270 3.79 28.72 -24.62
C LEU A 270 4.16 27.81 -23.45
N ILE A 271 3.27 27.62 -22.46
CA ILE A 271 3.53 26.78 -21.29
C ILE A 271 3.49 25.30 -21.68
N GLN A 272 4.62 24.63 -21.54
CA GLN A 272 4.82 23.23 -21.93
C GLN A 272 4.67 22.28 -20.75
N SER A 273 4.51 20.98 -21.04
CA SER A 273 4.45 19.93 -20.02
C SER A 273 5.74 19.83 -19.20
N SER A 274 6.89 20.15 -19.81
CA SER A 274 8.18 20.23 -19.11
C SER A 274 8.21 21.36 -18.07
N ASP A 275 7.53 22.49 -18.31
CA ASP A 275 7.42 23.58 -17.35
C ASP A 275 6.59 23.14 -16.13
N VAL A 276 5.47 22.44 -16.39
CA VAL A 276 4.61 21.86 -15.36
C VAL A 276 5.41 20.90 -14.45
N GLN A 277 6.14 19.96 -15.05
CA GLN A 277 6.95 18.98 -14.32
C GLN A 277 8.08 19.64 -13.53
N ALA A 278 8.77 20.61 -14.12
CA ALA A 278 9.86 21.32 -13.46
C ALA A 278 9.37 22.08 -12.22
N VAL A 279 8.27 22.83 -12.33
CA VAL A 279 7.69 23.56 -11.20
C VAL A 279 7.20 22.61 -10.12
N GLY A 280 6.43 21.58 -10.48
CA GLY A 280 5.89 20.61 -9.53
C GLY A 280 6.99 19.91 -8.72
N ASN A 281 8.04 19.43 -9.41
CA ASN A 281 9.16 18.76 -8.75
C ASN A 281 9.99 19.71 -7.87
N MET A 282 10.34 20.89 -8.39
CA MET A 282 11.20 21.81 -7.65
C MET A 282 10.51 22.38 -6.42
N LEU A 283 9.24 22.80 -6.53
CA LEU A 283 8.52 23.40 -5.40
C LEU A 283 8.20 22.38 -4.31
N SER A 284 7.74 21.18 -4.66
CA SER A 284 7.43 20.13 -3.68
C SER A 284 8.66 19.72 -2.88
N ASN A 285 9.81 19.60 -3.56
CA ASN A 285 11.05 19.23 -2.88
C ASN A 285 11.62 20.38 -2.04
N VAL A 286 11.53 21.64 -2.50
CA VAL A 286 11.91 22.81 -1.69
C VAL A 286 11.05 22.85 -0.43
N TYR A 287 9.73 22.70 -0.54
CA TYR A 287 8.80 22.75 0.59
C TYR A 287 9.20 21.79 1.72
N ALA A 288 9.56 20.54 1.38
CA ALA A 288 9.97 19.52 2.36
C ALA A 288 11.23 19.90 3.18
N THR A 289 12.00 20.88 2.71
CA THR A 289 13.20 21.39 3.39
C THR A 289 12.95 22.62 4.25
N LEU A 290 11.77 23.25 4.17
CA LEU A 290 11.50 24.52 4.85
C LEU A 290 10.97 24.33 6.27
N GLN A 291 11.44 25.16 7.21
CA GLN A 291 10.88 25.21 8.56
C GLN A 291 9.40 25.60 8.52
N GLN A 292 8.60 24.88 9.28
CA GLN A 292 7.15 25.06 9.35
C GLN A 292 6.75 25.79 10.65
N PRO A 293 5.75 26.69 10.64
CA PRO A 293 4.98 27.11 9.46
C PRO A 293 5.80 28.04 8.54
N ILE A 294 5.71 27.80 7.23
CA ILE A 294 6.31 28.72 6.26
C ILE A 294 5.53 30.03 6.27
N SER A 295 6.22 31.15 6.46
CA SER A 295 5.65 32.46 6.16
C SER A 295 5.97 32.81 4.69
N PRO A 296 5.00 33.16 3.84
CA PRO A 296 5.28 33.52 2.44
C PRO A 296 6.27 34.69 2.29
N ASN A 297 6.40 35.53 3.32
CA ASN A 297 7.39 36.62 3.33
C ASN A 297 8.79 36.18 3.79
N SER A 298 8.93 34.96 4.31
CA SER A 298 10.20 34.45 4.84
C SER A 298 11.00 33.64 3.82
N ILE A 299 10.34 33.12 2.78
CA ILE A 299 10.96 32.34 1.70
C ILE A 299 10.54 32.94 0.35
N GLU A 300 11.50 33.59 -0.30
CA GLU A 300 11.27 34.35 -1.54
C GLU A 300 10.61 33.54 -2.65
N THR A 301 11.01 32.27 -2.84
CA THR A 301 10.42 31.38 -3.85
C THR A 301 8.92 31.16 -3.65
N ILE A 302 8.45 31.08 -2.40
CA ILE A 302 7.03 30.89 -2.09
C ILE A 302 6.27 32.19 -2.33
N GLY A 303 6.83 33.34 -1.97
CA GLY A 303 6.29 34.64 -2.34
C GLY A 303 6.18 34.80 -3.86
N LYS A 304 7.19 34.35 -4.61
CA LYS A 304 7.15 34.35 -6.07
C LYS A 304 6.11 33.39 -6.63
N ALA A 305 6.01 32.17 -6.09
CA ALA A 305 4.99 31.21 -6.49
C ALA A 305 3.58 31.78 -6.27
N LYS A 306 3.33 32.48 -5.16
CA LYS A 306 2.07 33.18 -4.90
C LYS A 306 1.80 34.27 -5.95
N SER A 307 2.79 35.12 -6.24
CA SER A 307 2.66 36.17 -7.26
C SER A 307 2.33 35.59 -8.64
N VAL A 308 3.00 34.50 -9.04
CA VAL A 308 2.75 33.83 -10.32
C VAL A 308 1.39 33.15 -10.34
N TYR A 309 0.98 32.51 -9.24
CA TYR A 309 -0.39 31.99 -9.10
C TYR A 309 -1.43 33.11 -9.28
N GLU A 310 -1.23 34.26 -8.64
CA GLU A 310 -2.14 35.40 -8.74
C GLU A 310 -2.23 35.96 -10.16
N SER A 311 -1.13 36.00 -10.90
CA SER A 311 -1.08 36.53 -12.27
C SER A 311 -1.48 35.53 -13.36
N VAL A 312 -1.18 34.24 -13.17
CA VAL A 312 -1.34 33.19 -14.19
C VAL A 312 -2.57 32.30 -13.95
N CYS A 313 -2.90 32.00 -12.69
CA CYS A 313 -3.89 30.98 -12.35
C CYS A 313 -5.20 31.53 -11.80
N THR A 314 -5.23 32.78 -11.32
CA THR A 314 -6.49 33.42 -10.93
C THR A 314 -7.45 33.45 -12.11
N GLY A 315 -8.60 32.78 -11.97
CA GLY A 315 -9.62 32.69 -13.02
C GLY A 315 -9.44 31.53 -14.00
N VAL A 316 -8.37 30.72 -13.87
CA VAL A 316 -8.27 29.45 -14.61
C VAL A 316 -9.30 28.47 -14.02
N GLU A 317 -10.28 28.07 -14.83
CA GLU A 317 -11.27 27.08 -14.42
C GLU A 317 -10.62 25.68 -14.35
N ILE A 318 -10.68 25.06 -13.17
CA ILE A 318 -10.26 23.68 -12.97
C ILE A 318 -11.50 22.79 -13.06
N LYS A 319 -11.66 22.13 -14.21
CA LYS A 319 -12.74 21.19 -14.48
C LYS A 319 -12.18 19.81 -14.78
N PHE A 320 -12.60 18.81 -14.00
CA PHE A 320 -12.18 17.43 -14.22
C PHE A 320 -13.00 16.76 -15.35
N PRO A 321 -12.37 15.97 -16.24
CA PRO A 321 -10.96 15.61 -16.22
C PRO A 321 -10.02 16.71 -16.77
N VAL A 322 -8.86 16.86 -16.13
CA VAL A 322 -7.79 17.82 -16.47
C VAL A 322 -6.70 17.12 -17.28
N SER A 323 -6.53 17.51 -18.54
CA SER A 323 -5.44 17.04 -19.41
C SER A 323 -4.53 18.15 -19.92
N SER A 324 -5.01 19.39 -19.98
CA SER A 324 -4.23 20.54 -20.49
C SER A 324 -3.17 21.04 -19.50
N ASN A 325 -2.03 21.51 -20.03
CA ASN A 325 -0.88 21.96 -19.22
C ASN A 325 -1.24 23.09 -18.23
N MET A 326 -2.09 24.05 -18.63
CA MET A 326 -2.43 25.22 -17.82
C MET A 326 -3.13 24.86 -16.50
N PRO A 327 -4.28 24.15 -16.49
CA PRO A 327 -4.86 23.69 -15.22
C PRO A 327 -3.92 22.77 -14.42
N LYS A 328 -3.10 21.94 -15.06
CA LYS A 328 -2.10 21.11 -14.34
C LYS A 328 -1.07 21.96 -13.61
N LEU A 329 -0.52 22.99 -14.26
CA LEU A 329 0.39 23.95 -13.63
C LEU A 329 -0.28 24.61 -12.42
N CYS A 330 -1.53 25.06 -12.58
CA CYS A 330 -2.27 25.70 -11.50
C CYS A 330 -2.52 24.76 -10.32
N ILE A 331 -2.87 23.50 -10.56
CA ILE A 331 -3.02 22.48 -9.51
C ILE A 331 -1.72 22.34 -8.71
N PHE A 332 -0.57 22.19 -9.36
CA PHE A 332 0.72 22.08 -8.64
C PHE A 332 1.06 23.34 -7.84
N MET A 333 0.76 24.53 -8.37
CA MET A 333 0.96 25.77 -7.61
C MET A 333 0.00 25.86 -6.40
N ILE A 334 -1.25 25.44 -6.58
CA ILE A 334 -2.24 25.40 -5.50
C ILE A 334 -1.80 24.45 -4.40
N ASP A 335 -1.34 23.24 -4.74
CA ASP A 335 -0.84 22.26 -3.76
C ASP A 335 0.25 22.87 -2.87
N VAL A 336 1.28 23.46 -3.49
CA VAL A 336 2.41 24.06 -2.76
C VAL A 336 1.95 25.23 -1.89
N LEU A 337 1.09 26.11 -2.41
CA LEU A 337 0.63 27.29 -1.66
C LEU A 337 -0.36 26.92 -0.55
N ASN A 338 -1.15 25.85 -0.74
CA ASN A 338 -2.02 25.27 0.28
C ASN A 338 -1.22 24.60 1.41
N GLU A 339 -0.18 23.84 1.07
CA GLU A 339 0.72 23.28 2.07
C GLU A 339 1.42 24.37 2.88
N ALA A 340 1.85 25.45 2.23
CA ALA A 340 2.42 26.63 2.88
C ALA A 340 1.37 27.52 3.60
N LYS A 341 0.09 27.15 3.60
CA LYS A 341 -1.03 27.88 4.23
C LYS A 341 -1.15 29.34 3.75
N VAL A 342 -0.87 29.57 2.48
CA VAL A 342 -0.84 30.90 1.86
C VAL A 342 -2.18 31.25 1.21
N LEU A 343 -2.85 30.27 0.61
CA LEU A 343 -4.15 30.49 -0.04
C LEU A 343 -5.27 30.53 1.01
N PRO A 344 -6.27 31.41 0.83
CA PRO A 344 -7.48 31.35 1.64
C PRO A 344 -8.23 30.03 1.39
N ILE A 345 -8.99 29.61 2.41
CA ILE A 345 -9.87 28.44 2.32
C ILE A 345 -11.17 28.75 1.56
N ASP A 346 -11.60 30.01 1.61
CA ASP A 346 -12.74 30.49 0.82
C ASP A 346 -12.41 30.45 -0.67
N ASN A 347 -13.26 29.79 -1.46
CA ASN A 347 -13.07 29.55 -2.91
C ASN A 347 -11.76 28.84 -3.28
N ASN A 348 -11.18 28.08 -2.36
CA ASN A 348 -9.99 27.29 -2.64
C ASN A 348 -10.29 26.20 -3.68
N PRO A 349 -9.56 26.13 -4.81
CA PRO A 349 -9.89 25.17 -5.87
C PRO A 349 -9.74 23.70 -5.46
N GLU A 350 -8.81 23.38 -4.55
CA GLU A 350 -8.66 22.01 -4.02
C GLU A 350 -9.86 21.62 -3.14
N VAL A 351 -10.40 22.57 -2.39
CA VAL A 351 -11.63 22.37 -1.62
C VAL A 351 -12.80 22.12 -2.55
N LEU A 352 -13.00 22.97 -3.57
CA LEU A 352 -14.06 22.79 -4.57
C LEU A 352 -13.93 21.47 -5.33
N ALA A 353 -12.70 21.00 -5.59
CA ALA A 353 -12.46 19.68 -6.14
C ALA A 353 -12.84 18.56 -5.15
N GLY A 354 -12.50 18.72 -3.87
CA GLY A 354 -12.89 17.81 -2.78
C GLY A 354 -14.40 17.66 -2.64
N GLU A 355 -15.15 18.73 -2.85
CA GLU A 355 -16.62 18.74 -2.85
C GLU A 355 -17.21 17.90 -4.00
N GLN A 356 -16.49 17.75 -5.12
CA GLN A 356 -16.85 16.85 -6.23
C GLN A 356 -16.40 15.41 -5.94
N PHE A 357 -15.13 15.23 -5.55
CA PHE A 357 -14.55 13.96 -5.11
C PHE A 357 -13.40 14.24 -4.15
N PRO A 358 -13.40 13.70 -2.90
CA PRO A 358 -14.19 12.57 -2.39
C PRO A 358 -15.70 12.79 -2.18
N GLY A 359 -16.20 14.02 -2.30
CA GLY A 359 -17.63 14.34 -2.39
C GLY A 359 -18.21 15.00 -1.13
N LEU A 360 -19.39 15.61 -1.27
CA LEU A 360 -20.15 16.14 -0.14
C LEU A 360 -21.04 15.06 0.51
N PRO A 361 -21.41 15.20 1.79
CA PRO A 361 -22.46 14.38 2.39
C PRO A 361 -23.79 14.53 1.64
N ASN A 362 -24.65 13.51 1.71
CA ASN A 362 -25.90 13.44 0.94
C ASN A 362 -26.94 14.53 1.28
N ASN A 363 -26.76 15.23 2.40
CA ASN A 363 -27.58 16.38 2.80
C ASN A 363 -27.03 17.72 2.25
N GLY A 364 -25.95 17.70 1.47
CA GLY A 364 -25.37 18.88 0.83
C GLY A 364 -24.60 19.81 1.79
N LEU A 365 -24.28 19.37 3.01
CA LEU A 365 -23.49 20.17 3.95
C LEU A 365 -22.07 20.40 3.42
N THR A 366 -21.62 21.63 3.55
CA THR A 366 -20.25 22.08 3.27
C THR A 366 -19.62 22.58 4.58
N TYR A 367 -18.30 22.76 4.63
CA TYR A 367 -17.68 23.36 5.81
C TYR A 367 -18.19 24.79 6.12
N ARG A 368 -18.74 25.48 5.11
CA ARG A 368 -19.24 26.86 5.23
C ARG A 368 -20.58 26.97 5.96
N ASN A 369 -21.41 25.93 5.90
CA ASN A 369 -22.76 25.93 6.48
C ASN A 369 -23.00 24.81 7.51
N ALA A 370 -22.05 23.90 7.69
CA ALA A 370 -22.12 22.90 8.75
C ALA A 370 -21.74 23.51 10.10
N PRO A 371 -22.45 23.15 11.19
CA PRO A 371 -22.01 23.53 12.54
C PRO A 371 -20.70 22.84 12.90
N THR A 372 -19.97 23.45 13.84
CA THR A 372 -18.86 22.77 14.51
C THR A 372 -19.43 21.72 15.45
N GLU A 373 -19.00 20.47 15.28
CA GLU A 373 -19.37 19.33 16.11
C GLU A 373 -18.21 18.94 17.03
N THR A 374 -18.52 18.32 18.16
CA THR A 374 -17.54 17.65 19.04
C THR A 374 -17.89 16.19 19.14
N LEU A 375 -17.13 15.34 18.47
CA LEU A 375 -17.36 13.91 18.42
C LEU A 375 -16.34 13.18 19.29
N LYS A 376 -16.82 12.31 20.18
CA LYS A 376 -16.00 11.50 21.07
C LYS A 376 -16.20 10.03 20.78
N MET A 377 -15.11 9.28 20.81
CA MET A 377 -15.12 7.84 20.57
C MET A 377 -13.92 7.17 21.23
N ASN A 378 -14.03 5.86 21.40
CA ASN A 378 -12.90 5.02 21.76
C ASN A 378 -12.49 4.18 20.54
N VAL A 379 -11.21 4.23 20.18
CA VAL A 379 -10.62 3.36 19.16
C VAL A 379 -9.85 2.25 19.87
N SER A 380 -10.47 1.07 19.95
CA SER A 380 -9.89 -0.15 20.49
C SER A 380 -9.58 -1.16 19.39
N THR A 381 -8.33 -1.62 19.33
CA THR A 381 -7.89 -2.57 18.29
C THR A 381 -6.70 -3.43 18.70
N ASN A 382 -6.67 -4.65 18.15
CA ASN A 382 -5.51 -5.54 18.14
C ASN A 382 -4.88 -5.62 16.74
N ARG A 383 -5.17 -4.64 15.88
CA ARG A 383 -4.62 -4.55 14.52
C ARG A 383 -3.86 -3.22 14.35
N LYS A 384 -2.69 -3.28 13.74
CA LYS A 384 -1.92 -2.12 13.29
C LYS A 384 -2.57 -1.47 12.05
N ARG A 385 -1.97 -0.35 11.61
CA ARG A 385 -2.42 0.49 10.50
C ARG A 385 -3.78 1.12 10.79
N TRP A 386 -4.56 1.40 9.74
CA TRP A 386 -5.69 2.32 9.80
C TRP A 386 -6.90 1.70 10.48
N GLN A 387 -7.40 2.38 11.51
CA GLN A 387 -8.69 2.10 12.13
C GLN A 387 -9.66 3.21 11.75
N CYS A 388 -10.78 2.84 11.12
CA CYS A 388 -11.83 3.79 10.78
C CYS A 388 -12.49 4.35 12.03
N THR A 389 -12.76 5.65 12.00
CA THR A 389 -13.54 6.31 13.05
C THR A 389 -15.04 6.25 12.77
N GLY A 390 -15.46 6.10 11.51
CA GLY A 390 -16.86 6.30 11.12
C GLY A 390 -17.26 7.78 11.06
N PHE A 391 -16.28 8.68 11.06
CA PHE A 391 -16.48 10.12 10.82
C PHE A 391 -15.82 10.56 9.51
N TYR A 392 -16.42 11.56 8.89
CA TYR A 392 -15.98 12.16 7.64
C TYR A 392 -15.76 13.66 7.85
N ALA A 393 -14.56 14.11 7.52
CA ALA A 393 -14.19 15.52 7.49
C ALA A 393 -14.74 16.18 6.23
N LEU A 394 -15.49 17.27 6.36
CA LEU A 394 -15.95 18.01 5.19
C LEU A 394 -14.75 18.62 4.43
N PRO A 395 -14.79 18.69 3.09
CA PRO A 395 -13.81 19.44 2.32
C PRO A 395 -13.68 20.86 2.86
N GLY A 396 -12.46 21.35 3.07
CA GLY A 396 -12.15 22.66 3.66
C GLY A 396 -12.25 22.75 5.18
N ALA A 397 -12.76 21.73 5.89
CA ALA A 397 -12.88 21.78 7.34
C ALA A 397 -11.49 21.86 8.02
N THR A 398 -11.39 22.63 9.09
CA THR A 398 -10.25 22.55 10.00
C THR A 398 -10.65 21.77 11.24
N LEU A 399 -9.91 20.70 11.53
CA LEU A 399 -10.16 19.80 12.64
C LEU A 399 -9.14 20.00 13.74
N GLU A 400 -9.61 20.01 14.97
CA GLU A 400 -8.81 19.75 16.16
C GLU A 400 -9.06 18.30 16.59
N VAL A 401 -7.98 17.53 16.72
CA VAL A 401 -8.01 16.13 17.14
C VAL A 401 -7.23 15.97 18.42
N ILE A 402 -7.91 15.49 19.46
CA ILE A 402 -7.36 15.27 20.79
C ILE A 402 -7.32 13.77 21.05
N LEU A 403 -6.14 13.25 21.39
CA LEU A 403 -5.93 11.84 21.70
C LEU A 403 -5.49 11.68 23.16
N SER A 404 -6.23 10.88 23.93
CA SER A 404 -5.85 10.49 25.29
C SER A 404 -4.91 9.29 25.26
N ASN A 405 -3.68 9.46 25.74
CA ASN A 405 -2.63 8.43 25.73
C ASN A 405 -2.34 7.84 24.31
N PRO A 406 -1.89 8.65 23.33
CA PRO A 406 -1.66 8.24 21.95
C PRO A 406 -0.43 7.31 21.75
N LYS A 407 0.09 6.69 22.82
CA LYS A 407 1.23 5.78 22.72
C LYS A 407 0.83 4.57 21.87
N GLY A 408 1.41 4.46 20.68
CA GLY A 408 1.05 3.44 19.68
C GLY A 408 0.22 3.96 18.52
N VAL A 409 -0.09 5.27 18.48
CA VAL A 409 -0.59 5.97 17.29
C VAL A 409 0.59 6.60 16.55
N SER A 410 0.70 6.39 15.24
CA SER A 410 1.70 7.06 14.39
C SER A 410 1.17 8.36 13.82
N ASN A 411 -0.02 8.34 13.23
CA ASN A 411 -0.63 9.49 12.57
C ASN A 411 -2.15 9.46 12.70
N VAL A 412 -2.76 10.62 12.42
CA VAL A 412 -4.16 10.71 12.02
C VAL A 412 -4.21 10.94 10.52
N ARG A 413 -5.10 10.22 9.85
CA ARG A 413 -5.25 10.25 8.38
C ARG A 413 -6.65 10.74 8.00
N ILE A 414 -6.70 11.57 6.98
CA ILE A 414 -7.92 12.07 6.34
C ILE A 414 -7.93 11.53 4.91
N GLY A 415 -8.95 10.72 4.59
CA GLY A 415 -9.08 10.02 3.32
C GLY A 415 -8.38 8.64 3.30
N GLY A 416 -9.07 7.65 2.75
CA GLY A 416 -8.59 6.26 2.64
C GLY A 416 -7.66 6.01 1.44
N HIS A 417 -7.32 7.05 0.68
CA HIS A 417 -6.51 6.91 -0.53
C HIS A 417 -5.01 7.08 -0.19
N THR A 418 -4.20 6.36 -0.95
CA THR A 418 -2.73 6.39 -1.02
C THR A 418 -2.27 6.43 -2.48
N ASP A 419 -3.18 6.19 -3.43
CA ASP A 419 -2.88 6.16 -4.85
C ASP A 419 -2.86 7.58 -5.44
N GLY A 420 -1.70 7.96 -5.98
CA GLY A 420 -1.46 9.25 -6.61
C GLY A 420 -1.50 9.13 -8.14
N ILE A 421 -2.18 10.06 -8.79
CA ILE A 421 -2.40 10.02 -10.26
C ILE A 421 -1.63 11.12 -11.02
N ALA A 422 -0.74 11.86 -10.35
CA ALA A 422 -0.07 13.03 -10.91
C ALA A 422 0.81 12.72 -12.15
N HIS A 423 1.30 11.48 -12.29
CA HIS A 423 2.08 11.03 -13.45
C HIS A 423 1.22 10.74 -14.70
N LEU A 424 -0.10 10.70 -14.57
CA LEU A 424 -0.99 10.43 -15.70
C LEU A 424 -1.18 11.65 -16.62
N ASP A 425 -1.48 11.37 -17.89
CA ASP A 425 -1.75 12.39 -18.91
C ASP A 425 -3.06 13.14 -18.69
N SER A 426 -4.02 12.55 -17.97
CA SER A 426 -5.31 13.17 -17.63
C SER A 426 -5.72 12.79 -16.22
N TRP A 427 -6.29 13.74 -15.47
CA TRP A 427 -6.73 13.55 -14.09
C TRP A 427 -8.24 13.76 -13.97
N SER A 428 -8.99 12.80 -13.45
CA SER A 428 -10.46 12.85 -13.22
C SER A 428 -10.82 13.35 -11.82
N ARG A 429 -9.82 13.55 -10.96
CA ARG A 429 -9.91 14.12 -9.61
C ARG A 429 -8.64 14.87 -9.27
N TRP A 430 -8.62 15.54 -8.12
CA TRP A 430 -7.38 16.10 -7.59
C TRP A 430 -6.31 15.00 -7.45
N PRO A 431 -5.03 15.23 -7.81
CA PRO A 431 -4.05 14.15 -7.93
C PRO A 431 -3.76 13.37 -6.65
N SER A 432 -3.79 14.05 -5.50
CA SER A 432 -3.66 13.46 -4.17
C SER A 432 -4.81 13.96 -3.28
N ILE A 433 -5.58 13.06 -2.68
CA ILE A 433 -6.81 13.41 -1.94
C ILE A 433 -6.80 12.90 -0.51
N SER A 434 -5.62 12.65 0.04
CA SER A 434 -5.49 12.17 1.40
C SER A 434 -4.31 12.81 2.08
N LYS A 435 -4.47 13.09 3.37
CA LYS A 435 -3.49 13.82 4.17
C LYS A 435 -3.27 13.10 5.49
N THR A 436 -2.03 13.12 5.96
CA THR A 436 -1.67 12.60 7.27
C THR A 436 -1.00 13.68 8.08
N PHE A 437 -1.17 13.61 9.40
CA PHE A 437 -0.41 14.44 10.33
C PHE A 437 -0.10 13.62 11.57
N SER A 438 1.11 13.83 12.10
CA SER A 438 1.55 13.20 13.32
C SER A 438 1.02 13.97 14.53
N ILE A 439 0.69 13.26 15.60
CA ILE A 439 0.33 13.83 16.90
C ILE A 439 1.42 13.43 17.89
N SER A 440 1.79 14.35 18.79
CA SER A 440 2.79 14.07 19.84
C SER A 440 2.41 12.81 20.64
N ALA A 441 3.40 12.00 21.01
CA ALA A 441 3.18 10.79 21.81
C ALA A 441 2.96 11.08 23.32
N THR A 442 2.76 12.35 23.69
CA THR A 442 2.51 12.78 25.07
C THR A 442 1.06 12.56 25.50
N THR A 443 0.79 12.50 26.80
CA THR A 443 -0.58 12.42 27.34
C THR A 443 -1.42 13.63 26.90
N ASN A 444 -2.65 13.39 26.42
CA ASN A 444 -3.60 14.41 25.95
C ASN A 444 -3.05 15.31 24.83
N SER A 445 -2.50 14.69 23.80
CA SER A 445 -1.92 15.43 22.68
C SER A 445 -3.00 15.92 21.74
N THR A 446 -2.86 17.16 21.30
CA THR A 446 -3.76 17.83 20.38
C THR A 446 -3.03 18.11 19.07
N GLY A 447 -3.70 17.86 17.95
CA GLY A 447 -3.21 18.24 16.62
C GLY A 447 -4.30 18.93 15.81
N THR A 448 -3.90 19.82 14.92
CA THR A 448 -4.81 20.55 14.03
C THR A 448 -4.47 20.28 12.58
N ILE A 449 -5.49 20.03 11.76
CA ILE A 449 -5.33 19.81 10.32
C ILE A 449 -6.44 20.54 9.55
N THR A 450 -6.08 21.13 8.42
CA THR A 450 -7.04 21.58 7.41
C THR A 450 -7.21 20.50 6.35
N CYS A 451 -8.44 20.02 6.20
CA CYS A 451 -8.84 18.91 5.35
C CYS A 451 -9.31 19.43 3.99
N LEU A 452 -8.39 19.87 3.13
CA LEU A 452 -8.72 20.54 1.86
C LEU A 452 -9.68 19.71 1.01
N ASN A 453 -9.34 18.45 0.68
CA ASN A 453 -10.28 17.59 -0.04
C ASN A 453 -11.38 16.96 0.83
N GLY A 454 -11.27 17.01 2.16
CA GLY A 454 -12.11 16.20 3.05
C GLY A 454 -11.77 14.71 2.99
N GLY A 455 -12.52 13.88 3.72
CA GLY A 455 -12.29 12.43 3.74
C GLY A 455 -12.68 11.73 5.03
N THR A 456 -12.81 10.41 4.98
CA THR A 456 -12.97 9.56 6.18
C THR A 456 -11.77 9.72 7.10
N ILE A 457 -12.02 9.82 8.41
CA ILE A 457 -10.97 10.02 9.42
C ILE A 457 -10.51 8.65 9.94
N TYR A 458 -9.20 8.43 9.97
CA TYR A 458 -8.58 7.20 10.46
C TYR A 458 -7.53 7.49 11.53
N ILE A 459 -7.39 6.57 12.48
CA ILE A 459 -6.26 6.51 13.41
C ILE A 459 -5.27 5.46 12.88
N GLU A 460 -4.03 5.87 12.61
CA GLU A 460 -2.97 4.95 12.19
C GLU A 460 -2.24 4.38 13.40
N VAL A 461 -2.32 3.06 13.57
CA VAL A 461 -1.80 2.36 14.75
C VAL A 461 -0.45 1.71 14.43
N SER A 462 0.56 2.05 15.21
CA SER A 462 1.92 1.49 15.13
C SER A 462 2.17 0.38 16.15
N SER A 463 1.46 0.39 17.29
CA SER A 463 1.62 -0.60 18.36
C SER A 463 0.27 -1.13 18.85
N ILE A 464 0.22 -2.43 19.15
CA ILE A 464 -0.99 -3.14 19.60
C ILE A 464 -0.69 -3.93 20.89
N PRO A 465 -1.68 -4.21 21.76
CA PRO A 465 -3.06 -3.72 21.69
C PRO A 465 -3.14 -2.20 21.91
N LEU A 466 -4.11 -1.53 21.30
CA LEU A 466 -4.36 -0.11 21.49
C LEU A 466 -5.80 0.11 21.95
N SER A 467 -5.96 0.99 22.94
CA SER A 467 -7.23 1.65 23.27
C SER A 467 -6.93 3.13 23.50
N VAL A 468 -7.47 3.98 22.63
CA VAL A 468 -7.26 5.44 22.67
C VAL A 468 -8.61 6.13 22.59
N ASP A 469 -8.84 7.09 23.49
CA ASP A 469 -10.00 7.98 23.37
C ASP A 469 -9.65 9.11 22.39
N VAL A 470 -10.51 9.29 21.40
CA VAL A 470 -10.36 10.26 20.33
C VAL A 470 -11.49 11.27 20.45
N THR A 471 -11.14 12.55 20.52
CA THR A 471 -12.07 13.65 20.35
C THR A 471 -11.75 14.40 19.06
N VAL A 472 -12.73 14.56 18.18
CA VAL A 472 -12.63 15.34 16.94
C VAL A 472 -13.56 16.54 17.06
N ILE A 473 -13.01 17.73 16.86
CA ILE A 473 -13.74 19.00 16.91
C ILE A 473 -13.59 19.69 15.56
N GLY A 474 -14.70 20.05 14.92
CA GLY A 474 -14.69 20.73 13.60
C GLY A 474 -15.97 20.49 12.80
N GLN A 475 -15.97 20.88 11.52
CA GLN A 475 -17.07 20.56 10.60
C GLN A 475 -16.93 19.11 10.10
N VAL A 476 -17.57 18.20 10.82
CA VAL A 476 -17.50 16.75 10.60
C VAL A 476 -18.90 16.15 10.61
N VAL A 477 -19.07 15.03 9.91
CA VAL A 477 -20.32 14.25 9.93
C VAL A 477 -20.05 12.78 10.19
N LYS A 478 -21.06 12.04 10.64
CA LYS A 478 -21.01 10.57 10.64
C LYS A 478 -21.03 10.05 9.20
N THR A 479 -20.27 9.00 8.93
CA THR A 479 -20.29 8.25 7.67
C THR A 479 -20.71 6.81 7.95
N PRO A 480 -21.40 6.12 7.03
CA PRO A 480 -21.77 4.73 7.23
C PRO A 480 -20.53 3.86 7.48
N PHE A 481 -20.46 3.25 8.66
CA PHE A 481 -19.34 2.42 9.07
C PHE A 481 -19.85 1.16 9.79
N PHE A 482 -19.63 0.00 9.18
CA PHE A 482 -19.97 -1.30 9.74
C PHE A 482 -18.70 -2.03 10.17
N LYS A 483 -18.74 -2.74 11.31
CA LYS A 483 -17.62 -3.52 11.83
C LYS A 483 -18.16 -4.83 12.39
N ASP A 484 -17.74 -5.93 11.79
CA ASP A 484 -18.18 -7.27 12.19
C ASP A 484 -17.81 -7.56 13.64
N GLY A 485 -18.70 -8.25 14.34
CA GLY A 485 -18.60 -8.52 15.79
C GLY A 485 -18.86 -7.32 16.71
N ILE A 486 -19.04 -6.10 16.17
CA ILE A 486 -19.39 -4.90 16.93
C ILE A 486 -20.79 -4.40 16.57
N HIS A 487 -21.08 -4.29 15.27
CA HIS A 487 -22.36 -3.84 14.75
C HIS A 487 -23.22 -5.01 14.25
N THR A 488 -24.54 -4.84 14.28
CA THR A 488 -25.54 -5.79 13.77
C THR A 488 -26.15 -5.33 12.44
N ASP A 489 -26.69 -6.27 11.66
CA ASP A 489 -27.44 -5.92 10.43
C ASP A 489 -28.68 -5.06 10.72
N GLN A 490 -29.29 -5.23 11.91
CA GLN A 490 -30.40 -4.39 12.33
C GLN A 490 -29.97 -2.92 12.53
N GLU A 491 -28.87 -2.67 13.25
CA GLU A 491 -28.33 -1.31 13.43
C GLU A 491 -27.89 -0.68 12.11
N TRP A 492 -27.33 -1.50 11.22
CA TRP A 492 -27.04 -1.08 9.86
C TRP A 492 -28.28 -0.58 9.14
N ASN A 493 -29.34 -1.40 9.12
CA ASN A 493 -30.57 -1.13 8.42
C ASN A 493 -31.35 0.06 8.99
N SER A 494 -31.41 0.19 10.32
CA SER A 494 -32.17 1.24 10.98
C SER A 494 -31.46 2.59 11.01
N THR A 495 -30.12 2.59 11.08
CA THR A 495 -29.38 3.79 11.50
C THR A 495 -28.11 4.03 10.69
N ILE A 496 -27.15 3.10 10.70
CA ILE A 496 -25.78 3.38 10.22
C ILE A 496 -25.77 3.70 8.72
N ARG A 497 -26.53 2.95 7.92
CA ARG A 497 -26.60 3.16 6.46
C ARG A 497 -27.15 4.53 6.06
N ASN A 498 -27.81 5.23 6.98
CA ASN A 498 -28.46 6.52 6.75
C ASN A 498 -27.59 7.71 7.15
N TYR A 499 -26.40 7.49 7.73
CA TYR A 499 -25.47 8.58 8.04
C TYR A 499 -25.04 9.35 6.79
N PRO A 500 -24.92 10.69 6.85
CA PRO A 500 -24.89 11.51 5.65
C PRO A 500 -23.57 11.43 4.87
N GLY A 501 -22.46 10.98 5.50
CA GLY A 501 -21.14 10.94 4.87
C GLY A 501 -21.10 10.18 3.53
N PRO A 502 -20.24 10.59 2.57
CA PRO A 502 -20.25 10.07 1.20
C PRO A 502 -19.56 8.72 1.01
N TRP A 503 -19.03 8.11 2.09
CA TRP A 503 -18.26 6.87 2.03
C TRP A 503 -18.81 5.82 3.00
N VAL A 504 -18.89 4.58 2.52
CA VAL A 504 -19.24 3.40 3.31
C VAL A 504 -17.94 2.65 3.62
N GLU A 505 -17.69 2.40 4.90
CA GLU A 505 -16.63 1.49 5.33
C GLU A 505 -17.21 0.23 5.96
N ILE A 506 -16.74 -0.94 5.53
CA ILE A 506 -17.16 -2.24 6.06
C ILE A 506 -15.89 -2.97 6.49
N GLU A 507 -15.79 -3.28 7.78
CA GLU A 507 -14.64 -3.96 8.37
C GLU A 507 -15.00 -5.38 8.85
N SER A 508 -14.07 -6.31 8.63
CA SER A 508 -13.99 -7.62 9.27
C SER A 508 -12.69 -7.76 10.07
N GLU A 509 -12.41 -8.95 10.61
CA GLU A 509 -11.18 -9.20 11.36
C GLU A 509 -9.90 -8.96 10.53
N HIS A 510 -9.92 -9.34 9.26
CA HIS A 510 -8.75 -9.36 8.38
C HIS A 510 -8.86 -8.41 7.18
N PHE A 511 -10.01 -7.78 6.96
CA PHE A 511 -10.27 -6.99 5.77
C PHE A 511 -11.05 -5.70 6.06
N ALA A 512 -10.83 -4.65 5.25
CA ALA A 512 -11.71 -3.48 5.22
C ALA A 512 -11.97 -2.97 3.79
N PHE A 513 -13.22 -2.60 3.51
CA PHE A 513 -13.63 -1.88 2.29
C PHE A 513 -13.85 -0.42 2.59
N ASN A 514 -13.47 0.45 1.65
CA ASN A 514 -13.95 1.82 1.62
C ASN A 514 -14.45 2.16 0.21
N VAL A 515 -15.76 2.37 0.08
CA VAL A 515 -16.46 2.58 -1.19
C VAL A 515 -17.38 3.80 -1.11
N GLN A 516 -17.74 4.39 -2.26
CA GLN A 516 -18.72 5.46 -2.28
C GLN A 516 -20.07 4.98 -1.73
N ALA A 517 -20.75 5.83 -0.99
CA ALA A 517 -22.04 5.54 -0.36
C ALA A 517 -23.22 5.61 -1.36
N THR A 518 -23.13 4.83 -2.45
CA THR A 518 -24.16 4.69 -3.48
C THR A 518 -25.45 4.10 -2.89
N PRO A 519 -26.60 4.22 -3.58
CA PRO A 519 -27.83 3.56 -3.15
C PRO A 519 -27.64 2.07 -2.86
N THR A 520 -26.93 1.31 -3.70
CA THR A 520 -26.69 -0.11 -3.44
C THR A 520 -25.81 -0.33 -2.23
N ALA A 521 -24.74 0.45 -2.04
CA ALA A 521 -23.87 0.32 -0.87
C ALA A 521 -24.67 0.54 0.43
N ARG A 522 -25.57 1.52 0.44
CA ARG A 522 -26.45 1.82 1.60
C ARG A 522 -27.60 0.83 1.76
N GLN A 523 -28.09 0.21 0.68
CA GLN A 523 -29.25 -0.66 0.69
C GLN A 523 -28.90 -2.14 0.90
N LEU A 524 -27.64 -2.47 1.19
CA LEU A 524 -27.28 -3.80 1.68
C LEU A 524 -28.08 -4.15 2.93
N SER A 525 -28.94 -5.17 2.83
CA SER A 525 -29.74 -5.63 3.97
C SER A 525 -28.92 -6.50 4.93
N GLU A 526 -27.98 -7.29 4.40
CA GLU A 526 -27.15 -8.26 5.13
C GLU A 526 -25.65 -7.88 5.04
N VAL A 527 -25.29 -6.71 5.58
CA VAL A 527 -23.91 -6.19 5.50
C VAL A 527 -22.90 -7.09 6.24
N SER A 528 -23.34 -7.79 7.29
CA SER A 528 -22.50 -8.75 8.02
C SER A 528 -22.08 -9.93 7.14
N THR A 529 -22.91 -10.32 6.16
CA THR A 529 -22.57 -11.37 5.18
C THR A 529 -21.42 -10.92 4.28
N VAL A 530 -21.42 -9.66 3.82
CA VAL A 530 -20.30 -9.09 3.05
C VAL A 530 -19.02 -9.10 3.88
N ALA A 531 -19.08 -8.60 5.12
CA ALA A 531 -17.91 -8.50 5.98
C ALA A 531 -17.29 -9.88 6.27
N LYS A 532 -18.12 -10.86 6.64
CA LYS A 532 -17.68 -12.24 6.92
C LYS A 532 -17.13 -12.92 5.68
N TYR A 533 -17.77 -12.74 4.53
CA TYR A 533 -17.30 -13.28 3.27
C TYR A 533 -15.84 -12.87 3.00
N TRP A 534 -15.54 -11.58 3.07
CA TRP A 534 -14.18 -11.09 2.81
C TRP A 534 -13.19 -11.38 3.93
N GLY A 535 -13.64 -11.44 5.18
CA GLY A 535 -12.85 -11.98 6.28
C GLY A 535 -12.38 -13.41 6.01
N ASN A 536 -13.28 -14.26 5.50
CA ASN A 536 -12.97 -15.63 5.12
C ASN A 536 -12.05 -15.71 3.89
N VAL A 537 -12.27 -14.87 2.87
CA VAL A 537 -11.38 -14.78 1.70
C VAL A 537 -9.95 -14.55 2.14
N VAL A 538 -9.68 -13.55 3.00
CA VAL A 538 -8.31 -13.28 3.48
C VAL A 538 -7.77 -14.43 4.35
N ALA A 539 -8.61 -15.01 5.22
CA ALA A 539 -8.22 -16.17 6.02
C ALA A 539 -7.73 -17.33 5.14
N MET A 540 -8.39 -17.55 4.00
CA MET A 540 -7.99 -18.55 3.02
C MET A 540 -6.67 -18.25 2.31
N TYR A 541 -6.30 -16.98 2.10
CA TYR A 541 -4.94 -16.66 1.63
C TYR A 541 -3.88 -17.09 2.65
N TYR A 542 -4.13 -16.87 3.94
CA TYR A 542 -3.22 -17.34 5.01
C TYR A 542 -3.19 -18.85 5.09
N GLU A 543 -4.33 -19.52 4.89
CA GLU A 543 -4.39 -20.97 4.77
C GLU A 543 -3.55 -21.47 3.59
N LEU A 544 -3.74 -20.94 2.38
CA LEU A 544 -2.97 -21.41 1.23
C LEU A 544 -1.48 -21.11 1.38
N SER A 545 -1.14 -19.88 1.78
CA SER A 545 0.25 -19.45 1.95
C SER A 545 0.95 -20.08 3.14
N GLN A 546 0.19 -20.64 4.10
CA GLN A 546 0.69 -21.16 5.39
C GLN A 546 1.48 -20.13 6.21
N ARG A 547 1.24 -18.83 5.96
CA ARG A 547 1.88 -17.73 6.69
C ARG A 547 1.12 -17.43 7.98
N GLN A 548 1.83 -16.84 8.93
CA GLN A 548 1.18 -16.20 10.07
C GLN A 548 0.29 -15.06 9.59
N THR A 549 -0.86 -14.89 10.25
CA THR A 549 -1.76 -13.78 9.97
C THR A 549 -1.04 -12.46 10.26
N ARG A 550 -1.12 -11.51 9.33
CA ARG A 550 -0.51 -10.20 9.53
C ARG A 550 -1.23 -9.47 10.67
N ASP A 551 -0.51 -8.62 11.37
CA ASP A 551 -1.03 -7.82 12.47
C ASP A 551 -1.88 -6.63 11.98
N TYR A 552 -2.19 -6.55 10.68
CA TYR A 552 -3.03 -5.53 10.06
C TYR A 552 -4.08 -6.15 9.14
N LYS A 553 -5.09 -5.36 8.77
CA LYS A 553 -6.12 -5.74 7.80
C LYS A 553 -5.64 -5.47 6.37
N GLU A 554 -5.94 -6.37 5.45
CA GLU A 554 -5.92 -6.07 4.02
C GLU A 554 -7.04 -5.06 3.71
N ARG A 555 -6.87 -4.22 2.68
CA ARG A 555 -7.80 -3.12 2.38
C ARG A 555 -8.10 -3.02 0.90
N MET A 556 -9.36 -2.70 0.57
CA MET A 556 -9.78 -2.24 -0.75
C MET A 556 -10.22 -0.78 -0.68
N GLN A 557 -9.74 0.02 -1.62
CA GLN A 557 -10.16 1.40 -1.81
C GLN A 557 -10.76 1.57 -3.21
N ALA A 558 -12.02 2.00 -3.29
CA ALA A 558 -12.61 2.40 -4.57
C ALA A 558 -12.17 3.82 -4.93
N ASP A 559 -11.95 4.07 -6.22
CA ASP A 559 -11.59 5.39 -6.74
C ASP A 559 -12.27 5.65 -8.10
N ILE A 560 -12.50 6.92 -8.44
CA ILE A 560 -12.99 7.32 -9.77
C ILE A 560 -11.87 7.42 -10.81
N GLN A 561 -10.61 7.30 -10.39
CA GLN A 561 -9.44 7.08 -11.24
C GLN A 561 -8.28 6.52 -10.42
N ILE A 562 -7.64 5.48 -10.94
CA ILE A 562 -6.47 4.84 -10.32
C ILE A 562 -5.21 5.04 -11.18
N SER A 563 -4.03 4.85 -10.60
CA SER A 563 -2.74 5.11 -11.21
C SER A 563 -2.35 4.13 -12.32
N ALA A 564 -2.95 2.94 -12.34
CA ALA A 564 -2.69 1.90 -13.33
C ALA A 564 -3.85 0.93 -13.50
N GLY A 565 -4.10 0.50 -14.74
CA GLY A 565 -5.01 -0.60 -15.04
C GLY A 565 -6.48 -0.33 -14.69
N TYR A 566 -7.23 -1.43 -14.50
CA TYR A 566 -8.62 -1.41 -14.04
C TYR A 566 -8.73 -1.66 -12.53
N MET A 567 -7.80 -2.44 -11.99
CA MET A 567 -7.52 -2.62 -10.57
C MET A 567 -5.99 -2.73 -10.44
N HIS A 568 -5.45 -2.45 -9.25
CA HIS A 568 -4.06 -2.75 -8.94
C HIS A 568 -3.84 -2.97 -7.44
N SER A 569 -2.82 -3.76 -7.10
CA SER A 569 -2.42 -4.05 -5.71
C SER A 569 -1.64 -2.91 -5.03
N GLY A 570 -1.46 -3.01 -3.71
CA GLY A 570 -0.80 -1.99 -2.90
C GLY A 570 -1.08 -2.13 -1.40
N LEU A 571 -0.71 -1.09 -0.62
CA LEU A 571 -1.05 -1.01 0.82
C LEU A 571 -2.55 -1.18 1.07
N SER A 572 -3.34 -0.57 0.18
CA SER A 572 -4.69 -0.99 -0.18
C SER A 572 -4.60 -1.41 -1.65
N PHE A 573 -5.38 -2.40 -2.09
CA PHE A 573 -5.60 -2.55 -3.52
C PHE A 573 -6.74 -1.63 -3.96
N TYR A 574 -6.67 -1.20 -5.21
CA TYR A 574 -7.55 -0.19 -5.78
C TYR A 574 -8.49 -0.77 -6.80
N ASP A 575 -9.74 -0.32 -6.76
CA ASP A 575 -10.76 -0.65 -7.74
C ASP A 575 -11.27 0.63 -8.41
N PHE A 576 -11.00 0.77 -9.71
CA PHE A 576 -11.58 1.83 -10.55
C PHE A 576 -13.07 1.60 -10.80
N SER A 577 -13.54 0.37 -10.61
CA SER A 577 -14.91 0.00 -10.90
C SER A 577 -15.86 0.67 -9.92
N ARG A 578 -16.72 1.54 -10.44
CA ARG A 578 -18.00 1.89 -9.81
C ARG A 578 -18.96 0.69 -9.73
N SER A 579 -18.52 -0.48 -10.20
CA SER A 579 -19.36 -1.65 -10.20
C SER A 579 -19.39 -2.22 -8.79
N GLU A 580 -20.58 -2.46 -8.28
CA GLU A 580 -20.81 -2.90 -6.89
C GLU A 580 -20.39 -4.38 -6.67
N ARG A 581 -19.37 -4.84 -7.42
CA ARG A 581 -18.81 -6.20 -7.46
C ARG A 581 -18.12 -6.59 -6.14
N TRP A 582 -17.77 -5.61 -5.32
CA TRP A 582 -17.31 -5.82 -3.95
C TRP A 582 -18.38 -6.50 -3.06
N ASN A 583 -19.67 -6.41 -3.41
CA ASN A 583 -20.78 -7.07 -2.72
C ASN A 583 -20.97 -8.56 -3.12
N TYR A 584 -19.87 -9.27 -3.37
CA TYR A 584 -19.74 -10.72 -3.58
C TYR A 584 -20.65 -11.41 -4.64
N SER A 585 -21.53 -10.68 -5.33
CA SER A 585 -22.66 -11.24 -6.08
C SER A 585 -22.33 -11.73 -7.49
N SER A 586 -21.17 -11.38 -8.07
CA SER A 586 -20.57 -12.00 -9.27
C SER A 586 -19.25 -11.30 -9.68
N ARG A 587 -18.43 -11.99 -10.49
CA ARG A 587 -17.22 -11.49 -11.17
C ARG A 587 -16.12 -11.03 -10.20
N ARG A 588 -15.70 -11.92 -9.32
CA ARG A 588 -14.76 -11.64 -8.21
C ARG A 588 -13.28 -11.83 -8.54
N TRP A 589 -12.96 -12.54 -9.64
CA TRP A 589 -11.58 -12.83 -10.07
C TRP A 589 -10.63 -11.65 -9.97
N GLY A 590 -11.02 -10.46 -10.45
CA GLY A 590 -10.15 -9.27 -10.41
C GLY A 590 -9.71 -8.89 -8.99
N HIS A 591 -10.63 -8.95 -8.01
CA HIS A 591 -10.29 -8.65 -6.62
C HIS A 591 -9.40 -9.73 -6.00
N TYR A 592 -9.62 -11.01 -6.34
CA TYR A 592 -8.74 -12.09 -5.89
C TYR A 592 -7.36 -11.97 -6.53
N HIS A 593 -7.30 -11.56 -7.78
CA HIS A 593 -6.06 -11.35 -8.51
C HIS A 593 -5.22 -10.25 -7.84
N GLU A 594 -5.82 -9.10 -7.55
CA GLU A 594 -5.12 -8.01 -6.86
C GLU A 594 -4.71 -8.37 -5.43
N LEU A 595 -5.60 -9.03 -4.69
CA LEU A 595 -5.24 -9.51 -3.35
C LEU A 595 -4.16 -10.61 -3.43
N GLY A 596 -4.13 -11.39 -4.52
CA GLY A 596 -3.08 -12.36 -4.83
C GLY A 596 -1.71 -11.75 -4.95
N HIS A 597 -1.59 -10.57 -5.55
CA HIS A 597 -0.32 -9.83 -5.58
C HIS A 597 0.19 -9.52 -4.16
N ASN A 598 -0.70 -9.22 -3.19
CA ASN A 598 -0.30 -9.00 -1.78
C ASN A 598 0.19 -10.28 -1.06
N PHE A 599 -0.05 -11.47 -1.62
CA PHE A 599 0.40 -12.75 -1.08
C PHE A 599 1.44 -13.45 -1.95
N GLN A 600 1.80 -12.87 -3.08
CA GLN A 600 2.88 -13.35 -3.94
C GLN A 600 4.24 -13.27 -3.22
N GLU A 601 5.19 -14.11 -3.63
CA GLU A 601 6.54 -14.14 -3.05
C GLU A 601 7.60 -14.16 -4.15
N GLY A 602 8.64 -13.33 -3.97
CA GLY A 602 9.74 -13.23 -4.93
C GLY A 602 10.50 -14.54 -5.13
N ALA A 603 10.47 -15.46 -4.15
CA ALA A 603 11.16 -16.75 -4.22
C ALA A 603 10.66 -17.69 -5.32
N TRP A 604 9.41 -17.54 -5.78
CA TRP A 604 8.85 -18.35 -6.87
C TRP A 604 8.14 -17.50 -7.93
N THR A 605 8.30 -16.17 -7.85
CA THR A 605 7.86 -15.22 -8.87
C THR A 605 9.07 -14.76 -9.67
N TYR A 606 9.26 -15.37 -10.84
CA TYR A 606 10.30 -15.03 -11.82
C TYR A 606 9.81 -13.97 -12.81
N ASP A 607 10.72 -13.40 -13.62
CA ASP A 607 10.36 -12.43 -14.65
C ASP A 607 9.15 -12.88 -15.49
N GLN A 608 8.31 -11.92 -15.84
CA GLN A 608 7.00 -12.06 -16.50
C GLN A 608 5.92 -12.79 -15.70
N SER A 609 6.23 -13.60 -14.67
CA SER A 609 5.25 -14.40 -13.92
C SER A 609 4.47 -13.67 -12.82
N GLY A 610 4.66 -12.35 -12.68
CA GLY A 610 3.94 -11.52 -11.72
C GLY A 610 2.43 -11.65 -11.86
N GLU A 611 1.91 -11.65 -13.09
CA GLU A 611 0.48 -11.80 -13.36
C GLU A 611 -0.02 -13.26 -13.40
N VAL A 612 0.85 -14.22 -13.09
CA VAL A 612 0.52 -15.67 -13.12
C VAL A 612 0.51 -16.26 -11.73
N THR A 613 1.57 -16.04 -10.95
CA THR A 613 1.71 -16.68 -9.63
C THR A 613 0.73 -16.11 -8.59
N CYS A 614 0.28 -14.85 -8.75
CA CYS A 614 -0.82 -14.28 -7.96
C CYS A 614 -2.13 -15.07 -8.15
N ASN A 615 -2.35 -15.61 -9.36
CA ASN A 615 -3.56 -16.35 -9.71
C ASN A 615 -3.61 -17.76 -9.13
N ILE A 616 -2.53 -18.29 -8.53
CA ILE A 616 -2.62 -19.52 -7.72
C ILE A 616 -3.61 -19.32 -6.57
N PHE A 617 -3.61 -18.13 -5.95
CA PHE A 617 -4.56 -17.80 -4.91
C PHE A 617 -5.97 -17.52 -5.46
N SER A 618 -6.08 -16.86 -6.62
CA SER A 618 -7.37 -16.64 -7.29
C SER A 618 -8.06 -17.96 -7.63
N LEU A 619 -7.32 -18.92 -8.18
CA LEU A 619 -7.81 -20.27 -8.46
C LEU A 619 -8.28 -20.99 -7.19
N TYR A 620 -7.55 -20.84 -6.09
CA TYR A 620 -7.93 -21.42 -4.80
C TYR A 620 -9.28 -20.87 -4.34
N LEU A 621 -9.48 -19.55 -4.44
CA LEU A 621 -10.74 -18.91 -4.04
C LEU A 621 -11.91 -19.24 -4.95
N GLU A 622 -11.70 -19.32 -6.27
CA GLU A 622 -12.74 -19.74 -7.21
C GLU A 622 -13.16 -21.21 -6.99
N GLU A 623 -12.27 -22.08 -6.49
CA GLU A 623 -12.65 -23.45 -6.10
C GLU A 623 -13.60 -23.47 -4.89
N HIS A 624 -13.46 -22.52 -3.96
CA HIS A 624 -14.25 -22.48 -2.72
C HIS A 624 -15.51 -21.63 -2.82
N TYR A 625 -15.44 -20.57 -3.63
CA TYR A 625 -16.53 -19.65 -3.86
C TYR A 625 -16.78 -19.50 -5.37
N PRO A 626 -17.22 -20.56 -6.05
CA PRO A 626 -17.48 -20.47 -7.48
C PRO A 626 -18.62 -19.48 -7.75
N ASP A 627 -18.41 -18.52 -8.67
CA ASP A 627 -19.48 -17.62 -9.14
C ASP A 627 -20.65 -18.39 -9.79
N SER A 628 -20.33 -19.51 -10.45
CA SER A 628 -21.27 -20.51 -10.95
C SER A 628 -20.48 -21.76 -11.38
N ALA A 629 -21.14 -22.90 -11.59
CA ALA A 629 -20.51 -24.09 -12.19
C ALA A 629 -19.88 -23.77 -13.57
N ASN A 630 -20.46 -22.83 -14.32
CA ASN A 630 -19.94 -22.35 -15.61
C ASN A 630 -18.70 -21.45 -15.44
N THR A 631 -18.63 -20.64 -14.38
CA THR A 631 -17.46 -19.79 -14.10
C THR A 631 -16.29 -20.62 -13.59
N TYR A 632 -16.55 -21.61 -12.72
CA TYR A 632 -15.56 -22.63 -12.33
C TYR A 632 -15.00 -23.35 -13.58
N GLY A 633 -15.89 -23.80 -14.47
CA GLY A 633 -15.52 -24.41 -15.75
C GLY A 633 -14.90 -23.46 -16.79
N LYS A 634 -14.79 -22.15 -16.55
CA LYS A 634 -14.10 -21.16 -17.40
C LYS A 634 -12.77 -20.69 -16.81
N GLY A 635 -12.68 -20.52 -15.49
CA GLY A 635 -11.43 -20.22 -14.79
C GLY A 635 -10.42 -21.36 -14.89
N PHE A 636 -10.91 -22.60 -14.97
CA PHE A 636 -10.13 -23.82 -15.21
C PHE A 636 -10.08 -24.25 -16.69
N ASN A 637 -10.62 -23.45 -17.62
CA ASN A 637 -10.69 -23.77 -19.05
C ASN A 637 -10.30 -22.54 -19.88
N PRO A 638 -8.99 -22.17 -19.87
CA PRO A 638 -8.47 -21.06 -20.67
C PRO A 638 -8.72 -21.31 -22.17
N PRO A 639 -8.51 -20.30 -23.04
CA PRO A 639 -8.94 -20.36 -24.44
C PRO A 639 -8.56 -21.69 -25.10
N ARG A 640 -9.59 -22.45 -25.50
CA ARG A 640 -9.43 -23.77 -26.14
C ARG A 640 -8.41 -23.65 -27.29
N GLY A 641 -7.35 -24.46 -27.26
CA GLY A 641 -6.34 -24.54 -28.33
C GLY A 641 -4.91 -24.08 -27.97
N LEU A 642 -4.68 -23.42 -26.83
CA LEU A 642 -3.32 -23.00 -26.43
C LEU A 642 -2.46 -24.19 -25.97
N GLU A 643 -3.05 -25.20 -25.34
CA GLU A 643 -2.33 -26.39 -24.86
C GLU A 643 -1.67 -27.18 -26.00
N THR A 644 -2.36 -27.29 -27.14
CA THR A 644 -1.82 -27.90 -28.37
C THR A 644 -0.67 -27.09 -28.98
N THR A 645 -0.60 -25.78 -28.72
CA THR A 645 0.47 -24.89 -29.21
C THR A 645 1.71 -24.89 -28.31
N TYR A 646 1.56 -25.00 -26.99
CA TYR A 646 2.71 -24.95 -26.06
C TYR A 646 3.27 -26.34 -25.73
N LYS A 647 2.43 -27.38 -25.58
CA LYS A 647 2.91 -28.73 -25.18
C LYS A 647 3.59 -29.52 -26.31
N GLY A 648 3.51 -29.03 -27.55
CA GLY A 648 4.23 -29.59 -28.70
C GLY A 648 5.69 -29.12 -28.82
N ASN A 649 6.20 -28.37 -27.83
CA ASN A 649 7.56 -27.79 -27.81
C ASN A 649 7.83 -26.82 -28.99
N THR A 650 6.78 -26.19 -29.55
CA THR A 650 6.89 -25.28 -30.71
C THR A 650 6.96 -23.81 -30.32
N GLN A 651 6.84 -23.48 -29.03
CA GLN A 651 6.92 -22.12 -28.48
C GLN A 651 7.63 -22.12 -27.12
N PRO A 652 8.43 -21.09 -26.78
CA PRO A 652 9.03 -20.97 -25.45
C PRO A 652 7.95 -20.73 -24.38
N PHE A 653 8.17 -21.24 -23.17
CA PHE A 653 7.28 -20.98 -22.04
C PHE A 653 7.21 -19.49 -21.75
N LYS A 654 5.99 -18.93 -21.74
CA LYS A 654 5.71 -17.55 -21.38
C LYS A 654 4.99 -17.50 -20.04
N GLY A 655 5.47 -16.64 -19.16
CA GLY A 655 4.86 -16.38 -17.86
C GLY A 655 3.73 -15.35 -17.91
N ASP A 656 3.07 -15.09 -19.05
CA ASP A 656 2.04 -14.04 -19.15
C ASP A 656 0.60 -14.55 -18.87
N TRP A 657 -0.29 -13.64 -18.50
CA TRP A 657 -1.69 -13.94 -18.13
C TRP A 657 -2.52 -14.55 -19.29
N THR A 658 -2.06 -14.39 -20.53
CA THR A 658 -2.74 -14.88 -21.75
C THR A 658 -2.31 -16.30 -22.16
N SER A 659 -1.39 -16.95 -21.46
CA SER A 659 -0.69 -18.14 -21.97
C SER A 659 -0.40 -19.23 -20.92
N ALA A 660 0.26 -20.29 -21.40
CA ALA A 660 0.69 -21.52 -20.74
C ALA A 660 1.04 -21.47 -19.24
N GLY A 661 1.51 -20.32 -18.74
CA GLY A 661 1.93 -20.17 -17.35
C GLY A 661 0.85 -20.56 -16.34
N LEU A 662 -0.37 -20.03 -16.46
CA LEU A 662 -1.44 -20.37 -15.50
C LEU A 662 -1.88 -21.83 -15.64
N LEU A 663 -1.90 -22.36 -16.87
CA LEU A 663 -2.20 -23.77 -17.15
C LEU A 663 -1.19 -24.74 -16.55
N PHE A 664 0.10 -24.39 -16.56
CA PHE A 664 1.15 -25.19 -15.94
C PHE A 664 0.88 -25.40 -14.45
N TYR A 665 0.54 -24.34 -13.72
CA TYR A 665 0.17 -24.46 -12.30
C TYR A 665 -1.17 -25.20 -12.13
N LEU A 666 -2.11 -24.99 -13.04
CA LEU A 666 -3.40 -25.68 -13.03
C LEU A 666 -3.26 -27.20 -13.14
N ASP A 667 -2.44 -27.69 -14.07
CA ASP A 667 -2.13 -29.11 -14.24
C ASP A 667 -1.57 -29.72 -12.94
N LEU A 668 -0.67 -29.00 -12.27
CA LEU A 668 -0.09 -29.43 -11.00
C LEU A 668 -1.15 -29.46 -9.88
N ILE A 669 -2.01 -28.43 -9.80
CA ILE A 669 -3.10 -28.35 -8.81
C ILE A 669 -4.11 -29.48 -9.03
N GLN A 670 -4.52 -29.73 -10.28
CA GLN A 670 -5.47 -30.79 -10.59
C GLN A 670 -4.90 -32.18 -10.30
N ALA A 671 -3.61 -32.39 -10.60
CA ALA A 671 -2.96 -33.68 -10.42
C ALA A 671 -2.61 -34.01 -8.95
N PHE A 672 -2.23 -33.01 -8.16
CA PHE A 672 -1.65 -33.21 -6.83
C PHE A 672 -2.37 -32.47 -5.69
N GLY A 673 -3.36 -31.62 -6.01
CA GLY A 673 -4.19 -30.91 -5.05
C GLY A 673 -3.49 -29.76 -4.32
N TRP A 674 -4.31 -28.96 -3.61
CA TRP A 674 -3.86 -27.79 -2.84
C TRP A 674 -2.91 -28.12 -1.68
N VAL A 675 -2.96 -29.35 -1.17
CA VAL A 675 -2.03 -29.83 -0.12
C VAL A 675 -0.58 -29.81 -0.61
N ALA A 676 -0.34 -30.20 -1.87
CA ALA A 676 0.99 -30.16 -2.46
C ALA A 676 1.50 -28.72 -2.59
N ILE A 677 0.63 -27.78 -2.96
CA ILE A 677 0.93 -26.34 -3.01
C ILE A 677 1.29 -25.82 -1.62
N ARG A 678 0.45 -26.07 -0.61
CA ARG A 678 0.69 -25.67 0.80
C ARG A 678 2.02 -26.21 1.32
N LYS A 679 2.29 -27.51 1.10
CA LYS A 679 3.56 -28.14 1.51
C LYS A 679 4.77 -27.54 0.79
N THR A 680 4.63 -27.19 -0.49
CA THR A 680 5.68 -26.54 -1.26
C THR A 680 5.98 -25.13 -0.73
N PHE A 681 4.94 -24.34 -0.41
CA PHE A 681 5.13 -23.03 0.22
C PHE A 681 5.77 -23.14 1.61
N VAL A 682 5.38 -24.13 2.42
CA VAL A 682 6.03 -24.40 3.72
C VAL A 682 7.50 -24.80 3.53
N ASP A 683 7.82 -25.56 2.50
CA ASP A 683 9.20 -25.95 2.18
C ASP A 683 10.07 -24.72 1.84
N TYR A 684 9.53 -23.77 1.06
CA TYR A 684 10.18 -22.48 0.80
C TYR A 684 10.43 -21.66 2.07
N GLN A 685 9.52 -21.74 3.06
CA GLN A 685 9.64 -20.99 4.32
C GLN A 685 10.66 -21.61 5.28
N LYS A 686 10.81 -22.93 5.27
CA LYS A 686 11.57 -23.67 6.31
C LYS A 686 12.91 -24.21 5.86
N ASN A 687 13.07 -24.49 4.56
CA ASN A 687 14.17 -25.30 4.06
C ASN A 687 14.90 -24.64 2.90
N GLY A 688 16.21 -24.91 2.79
CA GLY A 688 17.05 -24.55 1.64
C GLY A 688 17.33 -23.05 1.46
N PRO A 689 18.28 -22.69 0.60
CA PRO A 689 18.59 -21.29 0.30
C PRO A 689 17.48 -20.65 -0.54
N GLN A 690 17.26 -19.34 -0.35
CA GLN A 690 16.36 -18.57 -1.22
C GLN A 690 17.01 -18.35 -2.60
N PRO A 691 16.25 -18.49 -3.71
CA PRO A 691 16.79 -18.30 -5.05
C PRO A 691 17.19 -16.84 -5.29
N GLN A 692 18.31 -16.63 -5.97
CA GLN A 692 18.94 -15.33 -6.19
C GLN A 692 18.66 -14.73 -7.58
N ASN A 693 18.19 -15.56 -8.51
CA ASN A 693 17.86 -15.19 -9.88
C ASN A 693 16.72 -16.05 -10.42
N ASP A 694 16.21 -15.71 -11.60
CA ASP A 694 15.00 -16.35 -12.14
C ASP A 694 15.18 -17.81 -12.53
N ASP A 695 16.38 -18.22 -12.99
CA ASP A 695 16.68 -19.63 -13.25
C ASP A 695 16.58 -20.44 -11.96
N GLN A 696 17.16 -19.95 -10.88
CA GLN A 696 17.09 -20.60 -9.56
C GLN A 696 15.66 -20.65 -9.03
N LYS A 697 14.82 -19.64 -9.28
CA LYS A 697 13.39 -19.68 -8.86
C LYS A 697 12.65 -20.83 -9.55
N ARG A 698 12.85 -21.01 -10.86
CA ARG A 698 12.23 -22.11 -11.62
C ARG A 698 12.74 -23.49 -11.20
N ASP A 699 14.05 -23.62 -11.05
CA ASP A 699 14.70 -24.85 -10.58
C ASP A 699 14.19 -25.24 -9.18
N GLN A 700 14.11 -24.28 -8.27
CA GLN A 700 13.60 -24.54 -6.92
C GLN A 700 12.11 -24.88 -6.91
N TRP A 701 11.29 -24.24 -7.75
CA TRP A 701 9.88 -24.61 -7.86
C TRP A 701 9.73 -26.09 -8.24
N MET A 702 10.36 -26.50 -9.34
CA MET A 702 10.30 -27.88 -9.81
C MET A 702 10.82 -28.85 -8.75
N THR A 703 12.02 -28.62 -8.23
CA THR A 703 12.67 -29.59 -7.34
C THR A 703 11.96 -29.74 -6.01
N ARG A 704 11.47 -28.65 -5.40
CA ARG A 704 10.72 -28.69 -4.13
C ARG A 704 9.37 -29.36 -4.33
N PHE A 705 8.63 -28.97 -5.36
CA PHE A 705 7.33 -29.56 -5.64
C PHE A 705 7.46 -31.06 -5.96
N SER A 706 8.44 -31.46 -6.79
CA SER A 706 8.76 -32.87 -7.08
C SER A 706 9.01 -33.70 -5.83
N LYS A 707 9.79 -33.18 -4.88
CA LYS A 707 10.07 -33.85 -3.59
C LYS A 707 8.81 -33.96 -2.74
N VAL A 708 7.99 -32.91 -2.70
CA VAL A 708 6.71 -32.90 -1.96
C VAL A 708 5.74 -33.97 -2.48
N VAL A 709 5.64 -34.14 -3.80
CA VAL A 709 4.73 -35.12 -4.41
C VAL A 709 5.37 -36.50 -4.64
N GLY A 710 6.67 -36.64 -4.38
CA GLY A 710 7.42 -37.88 -4.62
C GLY A 710 7.44 -38.31 -6.08
N ARG A 711 7.46 -37.36 -7.02
CA ARG A 711 7.47 -37.60 -8.47
C ARG A 711 8.48 -36.71 -9.19
N ASN A 712 9.15 -37.27 -10.18
CA ASN A 712 10.05 -36.54 -11.05
C ASN A 712 9.21 -35.77 -12.09
N LEU A 713 9.17 -34.43 -11.95
CA LEU A 713 8.44 -33.51 -12.84
C LEU A 713 9.28 -33.03 -14.03
N GLY A 714 10.52 -33.50 -14.19
CA GLY A 714 11.38 -33.14 -15.32
C GLY A 714 10.70 -33.32 -16.69
N PRO A 715 10.08 -34.49 -16.98
CA PRO A 715 9.34 -34.69 -18.22
C PRO A 715 8.17 -33.71 -18.42
N PHE A 716 7.50 -33.32 -17.33
CA PHE A 716 6.39 -32.36 -17.36
C PHE A 716 6.88 -30.94 -17.67
N CYS A 717 7.99 -30.52 -17.06
CA CYS A 717 8.63 -29.25 -17.37
C CYS A 717 9.10 -29.21 -18.83
N ASP A 718 9.66 -30.31 -19.34
CA ASP A 718 10.08 -30.42 -20.76
C ASP A 718 8.90 -30.31 -21.71
N ALA A 719 7.78 -30.96 -21.41
CA ALA A 719 6.57 -30.87 -22.22
C ALA A 719 6.03 -29.43 -22.28
N TRP A 720 6.12 -28.68 -21.18
CA TRP A 720 5.70 -27.27 -21.14
C TRP A 720 6.76 -26.28 -21.62
N SER A 721 7.93 -26.75 -22.05
CA SER A 721 9.11 -25.90 -22.31
C SER A 721 9.48 -25.00 -21.11
N PHE A 722 9.16 -25.41 -19.88
CA PHE A 722 9.43 -24.67 -18.66
C PHE A 722 10.93 -24.71 -18.36
N PRO A 723 11.65 -23.57 -18.39
CA PRO A 723 13.11 -23.56 -18.43
C PRO A 723 13.70 -23.88 -17.05
N VAL A 724 14.17 -25.12 -16.91
CA VAL A 724 14.85 -25.67 -15.74
C VAL A 724 16.19 -26.29 -16.14
N SER A 725 17.18 -26.20 -15.26
CA SER A 725 18.53 -26.68 -15.53
C SER A 725 18.65 -28.21 -15.47
N ASP A 726 19.64 -28.75 -16.17
CA ASP A 726 19.97 -30.19 -16.09
C ASP A 726 20.36 -30.62 -14.67
N ALA A 727 21.00 -29.73 -13.91
CA ALA A 727 21.34 -29.98 -12.51
C ALA A 727 20.08 -30.14 -11.65
N ALA A 728 19.06 -29.30 -11.86
CA ALA A 728 17.79 -29.42 -11.15
C ALA A 728 17.06 -30.73 -11.50
N LYS A 729 17.03 -31.12 -12.79
CA LYS A 729 16.47 -32.40 -13.23
C LYS A 729 17.22 -33.60 -12.64
N ALA A 730 18.55 -33.55 -12.63
CA ALA A 730 19.39 -34.60 -12.04
C ALA A 730 19.07 -34.79 -10.54
N SER A 731 18.80 -33.71 -9.81
CA SER A 731 18.50 -33.74 -8.37
C SER A 731 17.20 -34.47 -7.99
N ILE A 732 16.31 -34.73 -8.94
CA ILE A 732 15.03 -35.43 -8.76
C ILE A 732 14.94 -36.73 -9.58
N SER A 733 16.04 -37.13 -10.23
CA SER A 733 16.08 -38.28 -11.15
C SER A 733 15.81 -39.62 -10.48
N ASN A 734 16.01 -39.72 -9.16
CA ASN A 734 15.71 -40.90 -8.35
C ASN A 734 14.21 -41.09 -8.05
N LEU A 735 13.37 -40.11 -8.36
CA LEU A 735 11.91 -40.20 -8.22
C LEU A 735 11.28 -40.80 -9.48
N THR A 736 10.13 -41.46 -9.31
CA THR A 736 9.36 -41.98 -10.45
C THR A 736 8.89 -40.84 -11.34
N ALA A 737 9.21 -40.93 -12.65
CA ALA A 737 8.75 -39.98 -13.66
C ALA A 737 7.22 -39.84 -13.67
N TRP A 738 6.74 -38.61 -13.84
CA TRP A 738 5.31 -38.32 -13.93
C TRP A 738 5.00 -37.46 -15.15
N MET A 739 3.90 -37.83 -15.80
CA MET A 739 3.20 -37.06 -16.83
C MET A 739 1.69 -37.27 -16.62
N PRO A 740 0.85 -36.28 -16.96
CA PRO A 740 -0.60 -36.49 -16.98
C PRO A 740 -0.97 -37.56 -18.03
N ASN A 741 -1.82 -38.53 -17.66
CA ASN A 741 -2.13 -39.73 -18.47
C ASN A 741 -2.99 -39.46 -19.71
N ASP A 742 -3.79 -38.39 -19.69
CA ASP A 742 -4.49 -37.79 -20.82
C ASP A 742 -4.60 -36.30 -20.51
N MET A 743 -4.52 -35.45 -21.53
CA MET A 743 -4.60 -33.99 -21.40
C MET A 743 -5.83 -33.62 -20.56
N ILE A 744 -5.62 -32.89 -19.46
CA ILE A 744 -6.71 -32.53 -18.55
C ILE A 744 -7.52 -31.37 -19.13
N VAL A 745 -8.21 -31.56 -20.27
CA VAL A 745 -9.25 -30.60 -20.74
C VAL A 745 -10.41 -31.32 -21.42
N GLY A 746 -11.60 -31.13 -20.86
CA GLY A 746 -12.87 -31.45 -21.49
C GLY A 746 -14.02 -31.65 -20.50
N CYS A 747 -14.58 -30.57 -19.95
CA CYS A 747 -15.95 -30.63 -19.40
C CYS A 747 -16.93 -30.68 -20.57
N GLY A 748 -17.23 -31.89 -21.05
CA GLY A 748 -18.08 -32.14 -22.23
C GLY A 748 -19.54 -32.44 -21.94
N VAL A 749 -20.14 -31.99 -20.83
CA VAL A 749 -21.55 -32.29 -20.52
C VAL A 749 -22.32 -31.05 -20.04
N ALA A 750 -23.55 -30.91 -20.52
CA ALA A 750 -24.44 -29.75 -20.48
C ALA A 750 -25.06 -29.44 -19.08
N PRO A 751 -25.83 -28.33 -18.91
CA PRO A 751 -25.95 -27.52 -17.68
C PRO A 751 -27.05 -27.97 -16.67
N TYR A 752 -26.90 -27.52 -15.40
CA TYR A 752 -27.78 -27.65 -14.19
C TYR A 752 -27.65 -28.97 -13.39
N GLU A 753 -27.87 -29.07 -12.06
CA GLU A 753 -28.20 -28.17 -10.93
C GLU A 753 -27.56 -28.81 -9.67
N ASP A 754 -26.88 -28.00 -8.83
CA ASP A 754 -26.38 -28.30 -7.47
C ASP A 754 -25.05 -29.11 -7.29
N SER A 755 -23.92 -28.39 -7.22
CA SER A 755 -22.54 -28.91 -6.99
C SER A 755 -22.16 -28.96 -5.50
N PRO A 756 -21.63 -30.10 -4.99
CA PRO A 756 -20.20 -30.18 -4.63
C PRO A 756 -19.56 -31.58 -4.90
N CYS A 757 -18.30 -31.58 -5.33
CA CYS A 757 -17.60 -32.69 -6.01
C CYS A 757 -17.38 -34.01 -5.20
N ALA A 758 -18.39 -34.85 -5.01
CA ALA A 758 -18.37 -36.28 -5.37
C ALA A 758 -19.80 -36.88 -5.39
N SER A 759 -20.06 -37.97 -6.13
CA SER A 759 -21.26 -38.81 -5.94
C SER A 759 -20.88 -40.18 -5.37
N LEU A 760 -21.76 -40.75 -4.53
CA LEU A 760 -21.67 -42.10 -3.98
C LEU A 760 -22.81 -42.93 -4.57
N ASP A 761 -22.49 -43.79 -5.53
CA ASP A 761 -23.48 -44.72 -6.10
C ASP A 761 -23.29 -46.12 -5.50
N LEU A 762 -24.38 -46.69 -4.98
CA LEU A 762 -24.43 -48.05 -4.45
C LEU A 762 -24.98 -49.00 -5.51
N LEU A 763 -24.15 -49.93 -5.97
CA LEU A 763 -24.43 -50.75 -7.16
C LEU A 763 -25.08 -52.11 -6.87
N ASP A 764 -25.06 -52.59 -5.62
CA ASP A 764 -25.72 -53.84 -5.21
C ASP A 764 -26.24 -53.72 -3.77
N THR A 765 -27.51 -54.06 -3.56
CA THR A 765 -28.22 -53.92 -2.27
C THR A 765 -29.05 -55.16 -1.92
N MET A 766 -28.71 -56.34 -2.46
CA MET A 766 -29.47 -57.54 -2.13
C MET A 766 -29.29 -57.95 -0.66
N PHE A 767 -30.34 -57.76 0.14
CA PHE A 767 -30.36 -58.03 1.59
C PHE A 767 -30.63 -59.53 1.88
N GLY A 768 -29.86 -60.14 2.79
CA GLY A 768 -30.12 -61.49 3.32
C GLY A 768 -28.94 -62.49 3.31
N LYS A 769 -27.79 -62.13 2.73
CA LYS A 769 -26.47 -62.79 2.85
C LYS A 769 -25.38 -61.71 2.86
N ASP A 770 -24.09 -62.08 2.94
CA ASP A 770 -22.93 -61.17 2.87
C ASP A 770 -23.20 -60.01 1.91
N THR A 771 -23.44 -58.82 2.45
CA THR A 771 -23.91 -57.67 1.69
C THR A 771 -22.69 -56.97 1.12
N THR A 772 -22.61 -56.93 -0.21
CA THR A 772 -21.53 -56.25 -0.91
C THR A 772 -21.92 -54.80 -1.16
N TYR A 773 -21.19 -53.87 -0.55
CA TYR A 773 -21.31 -52.46 -0.87
C TYR A 773 -20.23 -52.11 -1.89
N GLN A 774 -20.68 -51.57 -3.02
CA GLN A 774 -19.80 -50.95 -4.01
C GLN A 774 -19.98 -49.45 -3.90
N VAL A 775 -18.88 -48.75 -3.71
CA VAL A 775 -18.80 -47.30 -3.59
C VAL A 775 -18.02 -46.81 -4.80
N LYS A 776 -18.75 -46.26 -5.77
CA LYS A 776 -18.12 -45.52 -6.85
C LYS A 776 -17.77 -44.11 -6.34
N ILE A 777 -16.51 -43.74 -6.44
CA ILE A 777 -16.04 -42.38 -6.11
C ILE A 777 -16.04 -41.59 -7.41
N THR A 778 -17.05 -40.77 -7.64
CA THR A 778 -17.12 -39.94 -8.86
C THR A 778 -16.90 -38.48 -8.49
N THR A 779 -15.77 -37.87 -8.86
CA THR A 779 -15.54 -36.41 -8.75
C THR A 779 -15.67 -35.74 -10.12
N TRP A 780 -16.16 -34.50 -10.15
CA TRP A 780 -16.38 -33.76 -11.41
C TRP A 780 -15.08 -33.37 -12.16
N THR A 781 -13.93 -33.47 -11.49
CA THR A 781 -12.62 -33.55 -12.16
C THR A 781 -12.27 -35.03 -12.39
N PRO A 782 -12.01 -35.46 -13.64
CA PRO A 782 -11.50 -36.80 -13.92
C PRO A 782 -10.14 -37.10 -13.25
N VAL A 783 -9.49 -36.10 -12.64
CA VAL A 783 -8.05 -36.12 -12.34
C VAL A 783 -7.70 -35.76 -10.90
N ARG A 784 -8.67 -35.54 -9.98
CA ARG A 784 -8.30 -35.41 -8.56
C ARG A 784 -7.79 -36.78 -8.09
N HIS A 785 -6.48 -36.88 -7.90
CA HIS A 785 -5.85 -38.07 -7.34
C HIS A 785 -5.75 -37.92 -5.82
N PHE A 786 -6.34 -38.87 -5.10
CA PHE A 786 -6.17 -38.95 -3.65
C PHE A 786 -4.83 -39.65 -3.37
N TYR A 787 -3.87 -38.94 -2.75
CA TYR A 787 -2.59 -39.48 -2.31
C TYR A 787 -2.21 -39.10 -0.88
N GLY A 788 -2.09 -40.11 0.00
CA GLY A 788 -1.66 -39.93 1.39
C GLY A 788 -2.77 -39.47 2.34
N GLU A 789 -4.02 -39.45 1.87
CA GLU A 789 -5.19 -39.21 2.71
C GLU A 789 -5.82 -40.53 3.23
N LYS A 790 -6.84 -40.42 4.07
CA LYS A 790 -7.66 -41.54 4.56
C LYS A 790 -9.11 -41.25 4.24
N PHE A 791 -9.84 -42.20 3.66
CA PHE A 791 -11.29 -42.13 3.54
C PHE A 791 -11.93 -42.73 4.79
N VAL A 792 -12.71 -41.96 5.52
CA VAL A 792 -13.48 -42.46 6.66
C VAL A 792 -14.93 -42.57 6.25
N PHE A 793 -15.50 -43.77 6.20
CA PHE A 793 -16.93 -44.02 6.01
C PHE A 793 -17.58 -44.27 7.36
N THR A 794 -18.43 -43.36 7.81
CA THR A 794 -19.17 -43.54 9.08
C THR A 794 -20.60 -43.97 8.79
N PHE A 795 -21.05 -45.06 9.39
CA PHE A 795 -22.42 -45.59 9.33
C PHE A 795 -23.10 -45.34 10.67
N SER A 796 -24.38 -44.97 10.65
CA SER A 796 -25.21 -44.68 11.83
C SER A 796 -26.68 -45.07 11.56
N GLY A 797 -27.51 -45.29 12.58
CA GLY A 797 -28.95 -45.60 12.42
C GLY A 797 -29.38 -46.99 12.92
N SER A 798 -30.59 -47.44 12.60
CA SER A 798 -31.16 -48.72 13.10
C SER A 798 -30.69 -49.97 12.34
N SER A 799 -29.96 -49.80 11.23
CA SER A 799 -29.49 -50.89 10.35
C SER A 799 -27.96 -50.89 10.18
N ILE A 800 -27.21 -50.60 11.26
CA ILE A 800 -25.74 -50.54 11.24
C ILE A 800 -25.13 -51.92 10.90
N PRO A 801 -24.06 -51.98 10.07
CA PRO A 801 -23.32 -53.19 9.77
C PRO A 801 -22.84 -53.96 11.03
N LEU A 802 -22.93 -55.30 11.02
CA LEU A 802 -22.26 -56.16 12.00
C LEU A 802 -20.80 -56.32 11.59
N LEU A 803 -19.98 -55.38 12.03
CA LEU A 803 -18.53 -55.44 11.86
C LEU A 803 -17.87 -55.60 13.22
N ASN A 804 -17.05 -56.65 13.39
CA ASN A 804 -16.18 -56.77 14.56
C ASN A 804 -15.03 -55.75 14.42
N ASN A 805 -14.60 -55.16 15.54
CA ASN A 805 -13.39 -54.32 15.55
C ASN A 805 -12.22 -55.11 14.93
N GLY A 806 -11.52 -54.51 13.98
CA GLY A 806 -10.45 -55.18 13.26
C GLY A 806 -10.27 -54.67 11.84
N THR A 807 -9.79 -55.55 10.98
CA THR A 807 -9.34 -55.26 9.63
C THR A 807 -10.32 -55.77 8.58
N LEU A 808 -10.84 -54.91 7.71
CA LEU A 808 -11.72 -55.27 6.60
C LEU A 808 -10.93 -55.29 5.29
N LYS A 809 -11.04 -56.39 4.53
CA LYS A 809 -10.40 -56.47 3.21
C LYS A 809 -11.19 -55.62 2.21
N ILE A 810 -10.47 -54.74 1.51
CA ILE A 810 -11.04 -53.89 0.46
C ILE A 810 -10.51 -54.36 -0.88
N THR A 811 -11.37 -54.34 -1.89
CA THR A 811 -10.99 -54.65 -3.27
C THR A 811 -11.46 -53.55 -4.19
N MET A 812 -10.65 -53.19 -5.18
CA MET A 812 -11.12 -52.37 -6.30
C MET A 812 -11.91 -53.25 -7.26
N VAL A 813 -13.05 -52.75 -7.74
CA VAL A 813 -13.87 -53.48 -8.74
C VAL A 813 -13.17 -53.48 -10.10
N GLU A 814 -12.43 -52.41 -10.43
CA GLU A 814 -11.65 -52.27 -11.66
C GLU A 814 -10.30 -51.59 -11.37
N GLY A 815 -9.20 -52.10 -11.96
CA GLY A 815 -7.82 -51.59 -11.79
C GLY A 815 -6.92 -52.43 -10.87
N THR A 816 -5.68 -51.96 -10.65
CA THR A 816 -4.70 -52.59 -9.74
C THR A 816 -5.29 -52.67 -8.33
N ALA A 817 -5.19 -53.84 -7.69
CA ALA A 817 -5.77 -54.08 -6.38
C ALA A 817 -5.17 -53.12 -5.33
N LEU A 818 -6.00 -52.30 -4.69
CA LEU A 818 -5.64 -51.65 -3.43
C LEU A 818 -5.41 -52.76 -2.41
N ASN A 819 -4.15 -53.10 -2.14
CA ASN A 819 -3.78 -54.01 -1.06
C ASN A 819 -3.87 -53.27 0.29
N SER A 820 -5.00 -52.61 0.52
CA SER A 820 -5.26 -51.80 1.69
C SER A 820 -6.23 -52.55 2.59
N THR A 821 -5.91 -52.54 3.88
CA THR A 821 -6.76 -53.11 4.90
C THR A 821 -7.48 -51.96 5.58
N ALA A 822 -8.82 -51.93 5.48
CA ALA A 822 -9.60 -50.92 6.19
C ALA A 822 -9.52 -51.17 7.68
N ILE A 823 -9.40 -50.11 8.46
CA ILE A 823 -9.52 -50.18 9.91
C ILE A 823 -11.00 -49.94 10.26
N VAL A 824 -11.63 -50.95 10.86
CA VAL A 824 -12.98 -50.85 11.42
C VAL A 824 -12.88 -50.43 12.88
N SER A 825 -13.60 -49.37 13.23
CA SER A 825 -13.76 -48.93 14.61
C SER A 825 -15.25 -48.78 14.95
N ASN A 826 -15.68 -49.46 15.99
CA ASN A 826 -17.02 -49.34 16.56
C ASN A 826 -17.00 -48.29 17.67
N SER A 827 -17.98 -47.37 17.68
CA SER A 827 -18.19 -46.42 18.77
C SER A 827 -19.49 -46.75 19.53
N PRO A 828 -19.42 -47.53 20.63
CA PRO A 828 -20.60 -48.00 21.34
C PRO A 828 -21.44 -46.88 21.96
N LYS A 829 -20.84 -45.72 22.24
CA LYS A 829 -21.52 -44.55 22.83
C LYS A 829 -22.37 -43.74 21.84
N GLN A 830 -22.13 -43.89 20.54
CA GLN A 830 -22.79 -43.08 19.50
C GLN A 830 -23.64 -43.92 18.53
N GLY A 831 -23.64 -45.25 18.64
CA GLY A 831 -24.33 -46.11 17.68
C GLY A 831 -23.78 -45.91 16.27
N THR A 832 -22.46 -45.82 16.12
CA THR A 832 -21.81 -45.64 14.82
C THR A 832 -20.68 -46.64 14.58
N VAL A 833 -20.48 -46.99 13.32
CA VAL A 833 -19.37 -47.83 12.84
C VAL A 833 -18.61 -47.05 11.78
N SER A 834 -17.30 -46.91 11.96
CA SER A 834 -16.45 -46.19 11.00
C SER A 834 -15.46 -47.15 10.33
N ILE A 835 -15.45 -47.14 8.99
CA ILE A 835 -14.48 -47.84 8.15
C ILE A 835 -13.48 -46.80 7.64
N THR A 836 -12.22 -46.92 8.06
CA THR A 836 -11.14 -46.03 7.62
C THR A 836 -10.25 -46.73 6.60
N ILE A 837 -10.18 -46.18 5.39
CA ILE A 837 -9.34 -46.67 4.31
C ILE A 837 -8.10 -45.78 4.22
N PRO A 838 -6.91 -46.26 4.60
CA PRO A 838 -5.67 -45.54 4.36
C PRO A 838 -5.33 -45.59 2.86
N VAL A 839 -5.25 -44.43 2.21
CA VAL A 839 -4.90 -44.31 0.79
C VAL A 839 -3.39 -44.29 0.68
N VAL A 840 -2.82 -45.48 0.57
CA VAL A 840 -1.37 -45.69 0.42
C VAL A 840 -0.90 -45.56 -1.04
N GLU A 841 -1.83 -45.57 -2.00
CA GLU A 841 -1.61 -45.47 -3.44
C GLU A 841 -2.67 -44.58 -4.10
N PHE A 842 -2.39 -44.09 -5.32
CA PHE A 842 -3.29 -43.17 -6.03
C PHE A 842 -4.68 -43.75 -6.31
N MET A 843 -5.74 -43.08 -5.85
CA MET A 843 -7.11 -43.34 -6.30
C MET A 843 -7.60 -42.29 -7.31
N LYS A 844 -8.16 -42.76 -8.43
CA LYS A 844 -8.70 -41.95 -9.54
C LYS A 844 -10.21 -41.74 -9.38
N SER A 845 -10.72 -40.62 -9.89
CA SER A 845 -12.16 -40.42 -10.09
C SER A 845 -12.74 -41.52 -10.99
N GLY A 846 -13.95 -41.97 -10.68
CA GLY A 846 -14.65 -43.06 -11.37
C GLY A 846 -14.30 -44.46 -10.87
N GLN A 847 -13.30 -44.61 -10.00
CA GLN A 847 -12.96 -45.90 -9.41
C GLN A 847 -14.03 -46.36 -8.41
N THR A 848 -14.27 -47.67 -8.41
CA THR A 848 -15.23 -48.30 -7.52
C THR A 848 -14.52 -49.14 -6.48
N ILE A 849 -14.71 -48.77 -5.22
CA ILE A 849 -14.25 -49.52 -4.06
C ILE A 849 -15.33 -50.50 -3.65
N LYS A 850 -14.96 -51.75 -3.46
CA LYS A 850 -15.85 -52.79 -2.94
C LYS A 850 -15.44 -53.19 -1.54
N PHE A 851 -16.41 -53.21 -0.63
CA PHE A 851 -16.31 -53.81 0.69
C PHE A 851 -17.52 -54.71 0.95
N THR A 852 -17.31 -55.84 1.63
CA THR A 852 -18.35 -56.86 1.89
C THR A 852 -18.46 -57.09 3.38
N PHE A 853 -19.67 -56.98 3.94
CA PHE A 853 -19.91 -57.22 5.36
C PHE A 853 -21.34 -57.74 5.61
N GLN A 854 -21.56 -58.38 6.76
CA GLN A 854 -22.90 -58.84 7.15
C GLN A 854 -23.67 -57.71 7.83
N ALA A 855 -24.89 -57.43 7.36
CA ALA A 855 -25.82 -56.52 8.03
C ALA A 855 -26.55 -57.24 9.17
N LYS A 856 -26.93 -56.51 10.23
CA LYS A 856 -27.69 -57.09 11.35
C LYS A 856 -29.13 -57.39 10.91
N ASN A 857 -29.50 -58.68 10.91
CA ASN A 857 -30.82 -59.23 10.58
C ASN A 857 -32.01 -58.36 11.04
N ASN A 858 -32.54 -57.50 10.16
CA ASN A 858 -33.86 -56.91 10.35
C ASN A 858 -34.54 -56.68 8.99
N PRO A 859 -35.74 -57.24 8.73
CA PRO A 859 -36.47 -57.05 7.48
C PRO A 859 -37.12 -55.66 7.31
N GLN A 860 -36.85 -54.70 8.20
CA GLN A 860 -37.22 -53.29 8.04
C GLN A 860 -36.00 -52.37 8.14
N ILE A 861 -35.81 -51.50 7.15
CA ILE A 861 -34.65 -50.60 7.02
C ILE A 861 -34.94 -49.26 7.71
N GLY A 862 -34.01 -48.78 8.53
CA GLY A 862 -33.96 -47.38 8.96
C GLY A 862 -32.99 -46.55 8.11
N SER A 863 -33.13 -45.22 8.13
CA SER A 863 -32.19 -44.30 7.49
C SER A 863 -30.80 -44.45 8.11
N PHE A 864 -29.78 -44.61 7.28
CA PHE A 864 -28.39 -44.46 7.70
C PHE A 864 -27.77 -43.23 7.08
N ILE A 865 -26.81 -42.63 7.77
CA ILE A 865 -26.04 -41.49 7.29
C ILE A 865 -24.62 -41.97 7.08
N THR A 866 -24.17 -41.96 5.82
CA THR A 866 -22.76 -42.04 5.49
C THR A 866 -22.11 -40.68 5.73
N LYS A 867 -20.87 -40.65 6.21
CA LYS A 867 -20.03 -39.43 6.17
C LYS A 867 -18.67 -39.83 5.64
N ILE A 868 -18.16 -39.10 4.65
CA ILE A 868 -16.80 -39.27 4.14
C ILE A 868 -15.93 -38.17 4.75
N LYS A 869 -14.77 -38.55 5.28
CA LYS A 869 -13.75 -37.58 5.69
C LYS A 869 -12.44 -37.94 5.04
N VAL A 870 -11.73 -36.92 4.56
CA VAL A 870 -10.41 -37.02 3.96
C VAL A 870 -9.41 -36.52 5.01
N LEU A 871 -8.66 -37.44 5.61
CA LEU A 871 -7.70 -37.14 6.69
C LEU A 871 -6.26 -37.31 6.20
N ASP A 872 -5.34 -36.45 6.63
CA ASP A 872 -3.92 -36.56 6.31
C ASP A 872 -3.28 -37.77 7.03
N GLN A 873 -2.01 -38.03 6.75
CA GLN A 873 -1.26 -39.12 7.35
C GLN A 873 -1.24 -39.05 8.90
N LYS A 874 -1.33 -37.84 9.48
CA LYS A 874 -1.34 -37.58 10.93
C LYS A 874 -2.73 -37.73 11.56
N GLY A 875 -3.77 -38.03 10.77
CA GLY A 875 -5.15 -38.14 11.25
C GLY A 875 -5.87 -36.80 11.41
N THR A 876 -5.26 -35.70 10.94
CA THR A 876 -5.89 -34.38 10.86
C THR A 876 -6.76 -34.35 9.61
N LEU A 877 -7.88 -33.62 9.59
CA LEU A 877 -8.54 -33.37 8.31
C LEU A 877 -7.54 -32.67 7.38
N VAL A 878 -7.40 -33.20 6.16
CA VAL A 878 -6.62 -32.56 5.07
C VAL A 878 -7.08 -31.13 4.80
N ASN A 879 -8.30 -30.88 5.27
CA ASN A 879 -9.17 -29.75 5.13
C ASN A 879 -9.69 -29.39 6.54
N THR A 880 -8.86 -28.76 7.37
CA THR A 880 -9.28 -28.42 8.75
C THR A 880 -10.11 -27.12 8.82
N PRO A 881 -9.95 -26.16 7.89
CA PRO A 881 -10.92 -25.07 7.66
C PRO A 881 -11.90 -25.38 6.53
N GLU A 882 -11.49 -26.17 5.54
CA GLU A 882 -12.35 -26.68 4.48
C GLU A 882 -13.26 -27.78 5.06
N ARG A 883 -14.57 -27.69 4.89
CA ARG A 883 -15.52 -28.66 5.49
C ARG A 883 -15.14 -30.10 5.09
N PRO A 884 -15.29 -31.10 5.99
CA PRO A 884 -15.23 -32.49 5.57
C PRO A 884 -16.20 -32.69 4.39
N LEU A 885 -15.77 -33.43 3.35
CA LEU A 885 -16.65 -33.87 2.26
C LEU A 885 -17.69 -34.87 2.80
N GLU A 886 -18.64 -34.41 3.61
CA GLU A 886 -19.65 -35.24 4.24
C GLU A 886 -20.81 -35.49 3.27
N PHE A 887 -20.85 -36.68 2.68
CA PHE A 887 -21.98 -37.13 1.86
C PHE A 887 -23.00 -37.88 2.69
N VAL A 888 -24.09 -37.21 3.08
CA VAL A 888 -25.21 -37.86 3.76
C VAL A 888 -26.10 -38.56 2.72
N ASN A 889 -25.92 -39.86 2.58
CA ASN A 889 -26.79 -40.69 1.74
C ASN A 889 -27.74 -41.49 2.63
N ALA A 890 -29.04 -41.39 2.37
CA ALA A 890 -30.08 -42.20 3.00
C ALA A 890 -30.63 -43.21 1.98
N ILE A 891 -30.69 -44.49 2.34
CA ILE A 891 -31.38 -45.51 1.55
C ILE A 891 -32.76 -45.74 2.16
N THR A 892 -33.81 -45.62 1.34
CA THR A 892 -35.19 -45.86 1.74
C THR A 892 -35.81 -46.91 0.82
N LEU A 893 -36.70 -47.75 1.36
CA LEU A 893 -37.48 -48.69 0.55
C LEU A 893 -38.88 -48.07 0.40
N GLU A 894 -39.29 -47.73 -0.82
CA GLU A 894 -40.67 -47.36 -1.09
C GLU A 894 -41.56 -48.60 -1.02
N SER A 895 -42.68 -48.52 -0.30
CA SER A 895 -43.57 -49.64 -0.01
C SER A 895 -44.23 -50.27 -1.25
N SER A 896 -44.00 -49.74 -2.45
CA SER A 896 -44.59 -50.16 -3.72
C SER A 896 -43.61 -50.85 -4.69
N ASN A 897 -42.31 -50.97 -4.38
CA ASN A 897 -41.32 -51.55 -5.28
C ASN A 897 -40.28 -52.41 -4.52
N PRO A 898 -40.05 -53.70 -4.86
CA PRO A 898 -39.06 -54.55 -4.17
C PRO A 898 -37.60 -54.17 -4.46
N MET A 899 -37.34 -53.16 -5.30
CA MET A 899 -36.01 -52.58 -5.47
C MET A 899 -35.85 -51.36 -4.55
N PRO A 900 -34.80 -51.30 -3.70
CA PRO A 900 -34.52 -50.14 -2.86
C PRO A 900 -34.29 -48.91 -3.74
N SER A 901 -34.92 -47.78 -3.39
CA SER A 901 -34.68 -46.51 -4.03
C SER A 901 -33.66 -45.72 -3.21
N THR A 902 -32.57 -45.31 -3.85
CA THR A 902 -31.68 -44.31 -3.25
C THR A 902 -32.39 -42.96 -3.34
N SER A 903 -32.87 -42.44 -2.21
CA SER A 903 -33.06 -41.00 -2.14
C SER A 903 -31.67 -40.39 -2.07
N ASN A 904 -31.12 -39.97 -3.22
CA ASN A 904 -30.02 -39.02 -3.20
C ASN A 904 -30.52 -37.87 -2.33
N GLY A 905 -29.92 -37.67 -1.15
CA GLY A 905 -30.16 -36.47 -0.37
C GLY A 905 -29.63 -35.32 -1.20
N ARG A 906 -30.47 -34.77 -2.09
CA ARG A 906 -30.17 -33.63 -2.97
C ARG A 906 -29.96 -32.32 -2.20
N ASN A 907 -29.95 -32.41 -0.87
CA ASN A 907 -29.58 -31.33 0.01
C ASN A 907 -28.24 -31.70 0.63
N ALA A 908 -27.15 -31.13 0.10
CA ALA A 908 -26.13 -30.63 1.01
C ALA A 908 -26.83 -29.58 1.88
N GLN A 909 -27.49 -30.00 2.97
CA GLN A 909 -27.92 -29.04 3.96
C GLN A 909 -26.65 -28.39 4.49
N VAL A 910 -26.52 -27.09 4.21
CA VAL A 910 -25.74 -26.19 5.06
C VAL A 910 -26.48 -26.13 6.40
N SER A 911 -26.40 -27.19 7.21
CA SER A 911 -26.89 -27.17 8.58
C SER A 911 -25.85 -26.47 9.44
N GLY A 912 -25.75 -25.16 9.25
CA GLY A 912 -25.17 -24.22 10.20
C GLY A 912 -26.24 -23.64 11.11
N ALA A 913 -27.15 -24.47 11.63
CA ALA A 913 -27.84 -24.11 12.86
C ALA A 913 -26.83 -24.34 13.98
N LEU A 914 -26.21 -23.27 14.46
CA LEU A 914 -25.63 -23.24 15.80
C LEU A 914 -26.78 -23.49 16.78
N MET A 915 -27.07 -24.77 17.09
CA MET A 915 -27.81 -25.11 18.30
C MET A 915 -26.90 -24.81 19.48
N TRP A 916 -26.95 -23.57 19.94
CA TRP A 916 -26.71 -23.27 21.34
C TRP A 916 -27.87 -23.90 22.12
N ASN A 917 -27.55 -24.74 23.09
CA ASN A 917 -28.51 -25.17 24.10
C ASN A 917 -29.13 -23.93 24.74
N TYR A 918 -30.39 -23.66 24.42
CA TYR A 918 -31.30 -22.92 25.28
C TYR A 918 -32.53 -23.81 25.49
N ASP A 919 -32.90 -23.94 26.76
CA ASP A 919 -33.96 -24.80 27.26
C ASP A 919 -35.28 -24.66 26.49
N ILE A 920 -35.91 -25.81 26.25
CA ILE A 920 -37.24 -25.96 25.68
C ILE A 920 -38.28 -25.49 26.71
N ALA A 921 -39.06 -24.46 26.37
CA ALA A 921 -40.43 -24.32 26.86
C ALA A 921 -41.30 -23.52 25.88
N LEU A 922 -42.29 -24.22 25.30
CA LEU A 922 -43.56 -23.75 24.72
C LEU A 922 -43.52 -22.73 23.56
N PHE A 923 -43.93 -23.16 22.35
CA PHE A 923 -45.25 -22.79 21.81
C PHE A 923 -45.55 -23.56 20.51
N VAL A 924 -46.30 -24.64 20.66
CA VAL A 924 -47.24 -25.11 19.64
C VAL A 924 -48.39 -24.10 19.65
N PHE A 925 -48.62 -23.36 18.57
CA PHE A 925 -49.95 -22.90 18.13
C PHE A 925 -49.77 -22.02 16.87
N CYS A 926 -50.67 -22.19 15.89
CA CYS A 926 -50.83 -21.39 14.66
C CYS A 926 -50.17 -21.91 13.36
N ILE A 927 -50.19 -23.23 13.13
CA ILE A 927 -50.55 -23.76 11.80
C ILE A 927 -52.03 -24.11 11.86
N LEU A 928 -52.89 -23.16 11.51
CA LEU A 928 -54.30 -23.37 11.15
C LEU A 928 -54.84 -22.00 10.72
N LEU A 929 -54.67 -21.68 9.43
CA LEU A 929 -55.53 -20.81 8.59
C LEU A 929 -54.75 -20.38 7.34
N PHE A 930 -54.39 -21.35 6.51
CA PHE A 930 -54.16 -21.11 5.08
C PHE A 930 -54.92 -22.19 4.32
N THR A 931 -56.23 -22.00 4.23
CA THR A 931 -57.11 -22.57 3.20
C THR A 931 -58.37 -21.72 3.19
N GLN A 932 -58.33 -20.60 2.46
CA GLN A 932 -59.43 -20.16 1.60
C GLN A 932 -59.06 -18.90 0.81
N LEU A 933 -59.31 -18.99 -0.50
CA LEU A 933 -59.23 -18.00 -1.58
C LEU A 933 -57.85 -17.91 -2.24
N LEU A 934 -57.65 -18.46 -3.45
CA LEU A 934 -58.11 -17.91 -4.74
C LEU A 934 -57.77 -16.43 -4.89
#